data_AF-A0A2G5B7L8-F1
#
_entry.id   AF-A0A2G5B7L8-F1
#
_cell.length_a   1.000
_cell.length_b   1.000
_cell.length_c   1.000
_cell.angle_alpha   90.00
_cell.angle_beta   90.00
_cell.angle_gamma   90.00
#
_symmetry.space_group_name_H-M   'P 1'
#
loop_
_entity.id
_entity.type
_entity.pdbx_description
1 polymer ?
#
loop_
_entity_poly.entity_id
_entity_poly.type
_entity_poly.pdbx_seq_one_letter_code
_entity_poly.pdbx_strand_id
1 'polypeptide(L)'
;MQLHCLTAIALVTVCAAVANAVPRLHKKIFNYPSHVTTLPGSYIVEFEEHAVDTHVELDAMESVVVRKRFDNNIFNGAIVSTSMGYNPEMLADLPGVKRIWGNRKHTLAYQKGTQDIRSPYKHHMTGVAKALLELGIDGHGIKIGIVDSGVDYNHPELGNCWKTDKCPWQYGKDFIGDEYVYTQETPVIKPNKTPMDCMGHGTHISGIIAGRGPQVQGVAPGATLGMYRVLSCPVNGDVYADDAIIMQGMEEAFKDGMDILSLSFGVIGWSEDPIAALATRMVDKGVVVVAAVGNDGDDGLQTGSSPALGRGVISVGSVENWNYTSTATNITTPSGWRLVRTSEQSTNMVDFLFPKGASLSAPKTSSGNIHGCTETDDDIKGTVAVVARGDCTFQQKAEIVQKKGAVGMIVISDRNNVTSLMLAMNISIPAVMVGIEDGLFIVKGVAKGNSRVETNLEEFASFASPTGGSMSKFSSYGPSPELDLVPMISAPGENIWSTYPIKLGSYKSLSGTSMSAPYIAGVVALIKQARPKLTVEQIRQILVSSANPILDPSTNHMVSPYSSGAGLVNVYNAIKSRASVGPYILSINQTEISCSDKDPTGVRISTHNITFTNSDSQKNAKIVLSNTAANSLSMYDSNGNFAKSILENSIIPTWPTNTSKVTQETMPQCIFSNDSMEAVAGKNVVFKVTIVTPYGLSESGRWFYGGFLNLSVTWEGEDTSSTFIVPYGGFNGDYSKIEMLSPASIGVPSFVDGNLDEIKDISSYKIDKKSPPFFSFSIDVPSPLIYTSLIDTKNNSVGILALGSAMHVSRSLPSKNGAYLVPVNNTVHVGDNSPKMVIAADGTYRLRLSIMRPFGYPREKSNFEIWDSDKFTFG
;
A
#
# COMPACT_ATOMS: atom_id res chain seq x y z
N MET A 1 25.49 -49.45 -51.42
CA MET A 1 24.81 -48.46 -52.28
C MET A 1 24.70 -47.18 -51.47
N GLN A 2 25.61 -46.18 -51.54
CA GLN A 2 25.84 -45.24 -52.66
C GLN A 2 24.53 -44.82 -53.35
N LEU A 3 24.24 -43.57 -53.71
CA LEU A 3 24.77 -42.21 -53.51
C LEU A 3 23.69 -41.29 -54.16
N HIS A 4 23.75 -39.97 -53.90
CA HIS A 4 23.12 -38.81 -54.60
C HIS A 4 22.25 -37.94 -53.65
N CYS A 5 22.78 -36.95 -52.91
CA CYS A 5 23.29 -35.60 -53.26
C CYS A 5 22.25 -34.57 -53.77
N LEU A 6 21.94 -33.61 -52.89
CA LEU A 6 21.99 -32.13 -53.06
C LEU A 6 21.16 -31.40 -54.15
N THR A 7 20.21 -30.58 -53.68
CA THR A 7 19.95 -29.12 -53.92
C THR A 7 18.63 -28.78 -53.20
N ALA A 8 18.51 -28.06 -52.07
CA ALA A 8 18.93 -26.72 -51.67
C ALA A 8 18.24 -25.56 -52.45
N ILE A 9 17.48 -24.75 -51.69
CA ILE A 9 17.17 -23.33 -51.86
C ILE A 9 15.91 -22.97 -52.71
N ALA A 10 14.82 -22.66 -52.01
CA ALA A 10 14.06 -21.39 -52.08
C ALA A 10 12.62 -21.59 -51.52
N LEU A 11 12.09 -20.56 -50.84
CA LEU A 11 10.70 -20.41 -50.35
C LEU A 11 10.29 -21.04 -49.00
N VAL A 12 11.02 -20.78 -47.91
CA VAL A 12 10.39 -20.61 -46.57
C VAL A 12 11.24 -19.67 -45.70
N THR A 13 11.33 -18.38 -46.05
CA THR A 13 11.99 -17.39 -45.20
C THR A 13 11.42 -16.01 -45.44
N VAL A 14 10.27 -15.69 -44.84
CA VAL A 14 9.90 -14.31 -44.43
C VAL A 14 8.99 -14.28 -43.17
N CYS A 15 8.26 -15.33 -42.79
CA CYS A 15 7.28 -15.22 -41.69
C CYS A 15 7.83 -15.43 -40.24
N ALA A 16 9.14 -15.53 -40.03
CA ALA A 16 9.73 -15.85 -38.71
C ALA A 16 10.55 -14.71 -38.06
N ALA A 17 10.72 -13.56 -38.71
CA ALA A 17 11.60 -12.50 -38.20
C ALA A 17 11.02 -11.76 -36.96
N VAL A 18 9.71 -11.52 -36.91
CA VAL A 18 9.15 -10.59 -35.88
C VAL A 18 8.88 -11.26 -34.52
N ALA A 19 8.76 -12.60 -34.45
CA ALA A 19 8.67 -13.29 -33.15
C ALA A 19 10.03 -13.32 -32.41
N ASN A 20 11.13 -13.09 -33.13
CA ASN A 20 12.48 -13.05 -32.60
C ASN A 20 13.02 -11.63 -32.35
N ALA A 21 12.29 -10.58 -32.78
CA ALA A 21 12.70 -9.18 -32.68
C ALA A 21 12.54 -8.56 -31.27
N VAL A 22 11.62 -9.09 -30.47
CA VAL A 22 11.20 -8.50 -29.19
C VAL A 22 12.18 -8.68 -27.99
N PRO A 23 13.11 -9.66 -27.88
CA PRO A 23 13.71 -9.97 -26.56
C PRO A 23 15.25 -9.85 -26.41
N ARG A 24 15.92 -8.77 -26.86
CA ARG A 24 17.30 -8.46 -26.40
C ARG A 24 17.55 -7.02 -25.93
N LEU A 25 17.24 -5.97 -26.70
CA LEU A 25 17.43 -4.58 -26.22
C LEU A 25 16.28 -4.07 -25.33
N HIS A 26 15.04 -4.42 -25.65
CA HIS A 26 13.84 -4.11 -24.84
C HIS A 26 13.83 -4.79 -23.46
N LYS A 27 14.82 -5.64 -23.13
CA LYS A 27 14.99 -6.20 -21.77
C LYS A 27 15.75 -5.28 -20.83
N LYS A 28 16.61 -4.41 -21.36
CA LYS A 28 17.48 -3.57 -20.53
C LYS A 28 16.78 -2.27 -20.17
N ILE A 29 16.00 -1.66 -21.06
CA ILE A 29 15.37 -0.36 -20.83
C ILE A 29 13.95 -0.54 -20.30
N PHE A 30 13.70 -0.01 -19.10
CA PHE A 30 12.40 0.03 -18.48
C PHE A 30 11.66 1.29 -18.93
N ASN A 31 10.80 1.11 -19.92
CA ASN A 31 9.85 2.15 -20.33
C ASN A 31 8.63 2.10 -19.43
N TYR A 32 8.27 3.26 -18.87
CA TYR A 32 7.06 3.38 -18.07
C TYR A 32 5.88 3.88 -18.92
N PRO A 33 4.65 3.57 -18.52
CA PRO A 33 3.47 4.14 -19.13
C PRO A 33 3.46 5.68 -19.07
N SER A 34 2.77 6.32 -20.01
CA SER A 34 2.75 7.78 -20.16
C SER A 34 2.27 8.57 -18.94
N HIS A 35 1.44 7.98 -18.07
CA HIS A 35 1.00 8.61 -16.83
C HIS A 35 2.08 8.60 -15.73
N VAL A 36 3.10 7.74 -15.84
CA VAL A 36 4.25 7.72 -14.94
C VAL A 36 5.24 8.77 -15.40
N THR A 37 5.44 9.78 -14.57
CA THR A 37 6.37 10.86 -14.89
C THR A 37 7.81 10.43 -14.60
N THR A 38 8.69 10.55 -15.58
CA THR A 38 10.15 10.40 -15.42
C THR A 38 10.85 11.72 -15.67
N LEU A 39 12.05 11.90 -15.10
CA LEU A 39 12.91 13.04 -15.36
C LEU A 39 13.59 12.89 -16.73
N PRO A 40 13.31 13.78 -17.71
CA PRO A 40 13.92 13.70 -19.03
C PRO A 40 15.45 13.74 -18.95
N GLY A 41 16.11 12.80 -19.62
CA GLY A 41 17.57 12.71 -19.61
C GLY A 41 18.18 12.31 -18.27
N SER A 42 17.41 11.76 -17.33
CA SER A 42 17.94 11.19 -16.09
C SER A 42 17.65 9.69 -16.02
N TYR A 43 18.70 8.89 -15.85
CA TYR A 43 18.60 7.44 -15.84
C TYR A 43 19.36 6.83 -14.67
N ILE A 44 18.85 5.68 -14.20
CA ILE A 44 19.55 4.78 -13.28
C ILE A 44 19.99 3.58 -14.12
N VAL A 45 21.29 3.30 -14.15
CA VAL A 45 21.89 2.22 -14.93
C VAL A 45 22.46 1.18 -13.96
N GLU A 46 22.05 -0.07 -14.09
CA GLU A 46 22.65 -1.21 -13.40
C GLU A 46 23.58 -1.97 -14.34
N PHE A 47 24.73 -2.37 -13.79
CA PHE A 47 25.73 -3.19 -14.48
C PHE A 47 25.72 -4.64 -13.97
N GLU A 48 26.20 -5.55 -14.80
CA GLU A 48 26.52 -6.93 -14.41
C GLU A 48 27.68 -6.95 -13.40
N GLU A 49 27.75 -7.97 -12.54
CA GLU A 49 28.67 -8.03 -11.39
C GLU A 49 30.17 -7.97 -11.78
N HIS A 50 30.53 -8.29 -13.03
CA HIS A 50 31.92 -8.33 -13.52
C HIS A 50 32.22 -7.28 -14.63
N ALA A 51 31.35 -6.28 -14.77
CA ALA A 51 31.39 -5.28 -15.83
C ALA A 51 32.38 -4.11 -15.53
N VAL A 52 33.67 -4.40 -15.35
CA VAL A 52 34.68 -3.39 -14.96
C VAL A 52 34.90 -2.35 -16.07
N ASP A 53 34.99 -2.80 -17.32
CA ASP A 53 35.25 -1.93 -18.49
C ASP A 53 34.08 -1.00 -18.80
N THR A 54 32.86 -1.38 -18.42
CA THR A 54 31.63 -0.59 -18.64
C THR A 54 31.68 0.76 -17.94
N HIS A 55 32.35 0.86 -16.79
CA HIS A 55 32.52 2.14 -16.10
C HIS A 55 33.36 3.12 -16.92
N VAL A 56 34.42 2.62 -17.58
CA VAL A 56 35.33 3.41 -18.42
C VAL A 56 34.62 3.85 -19.69
N GLU A 57 33.90 2.93 -20.34
CA GLU A 57 33.14 3.25 -21.55
C GLU A 57 32.05 4.29 -21.30
N LEU A 58 31.37 4.21 -20.15
CA LEU A 58 30.36 5.20 -19.75
C LEU A 58 30.96 6.60 -19.57
N ASP A 59 32.16 6.70 -18.99
CA ASP A 59 32.85 7.99 -18.79
C ASP A 59 33.37 8.59 -20.11
N ALA A 60 33.55 7.76 -21.14
CA ALA A 60 33.99 8.19 -22.47
C ALA A 60 32.86 8.76 -23.35
N MET A 61 31.59 8.62 -22.94
CA MET A 61 30.45 9.10 -23.72
C MET A 61 30.25 10.61 -23.53
N GLU A 62 30.55 11.42 -24.56
CA GLU A 62 30.47 12.90 -24.49
C GLU A 62 29.09 13.46 -24.09
N SER A 63 28.01 12.74 -24.40
CA SER A 63 26.62 13.16 -24.11
C SER A 63 26.07 12.63 -22.78
N VAL A 64 26.91 11.98 -21.96
CA VAL A 64 26.53 11.37 -20.69
C VAL A 64 27.38 11.96 -19.56
N VAL A 65 26.72 12.35 -18.48
CA VAL A 65 27.36 12.83 -17.25
C VAL A 65 27.01 11.86 -16.12
N VAL A 66 28.01 11.15 -15.61
CA VAL A 66 27.85 10.32 -14.41
C VAL A 66 27.70 11.22 -13.19
N ARG A 67 26.49 11.24 -12.61
CA ARG A 67 26.18 12.05 -11.42
C ARG A 67 26.65 11.37 -10.13
N LYS A 68 26.50 10.05 -10.08
CA LYS A 68 26.91 9.23 -8.94
C LYS A 68 27.13 7.79 -9.38
N ARG A 69 28.11 7.14 -8.77
CA ARG A 69 28.25 5.68 -8.77
C ARG A 69 27.80 5.16 -7.41
N PHE A 70 27.03 4.08 -7.42
CA PHE A 70 26.66 3.40 -6.20
C PHE A 70 27.81 2.53 -5.69
N ASP A 71 27.76 2.16 -4.42
CA ASP A 71 28.65 1.18 -3.83
C ASP A 71 28.35 -0.21 -4.39
N ASN A 72 29.34 -0.77 -5.09
CA ASN A 72 29.21 -2.06 -5.75
C ASN A 72 28.93 -3.22 -4.78
N ASN A 73 29.14 -3.04 -3.46
CA ASN A 73 28.79 -4.04 -2.46
C ASN A 73 27.27 -4.25 -2.30
N ILE A 74 26.46 -3.24 -2.66
CA ILE A 74 25.01 -3.24 -2.50
C ILE A 74 24.27 -3.03 -3.83
N PHE A 75 24.80 -2.20 -4.73
CA PHE A 75 24.21 -1.96 -6.04
C PHE A 75 25.30 -1.57 -7.04
N ASN A 76 25.60 -2.48 -7.97
CA ASN A 76 26.53 -2.18 -9.05
C ASN A 76 25.84 -1.34 -10.12
N GLY A 77 25.97 -0.02 -10.04
CA GLY A 77 25.26 0.89 -10.93
C GLY A 77 25.63 2.36 -10.79
N ALA A 78 25.02 3.19 -11.62
CA ALA A 78 25.23 4.63 -11.63
C ALA A 78 23.95 5.42 -11.92
N ILE A 79 23.89 6.64 -11.41
CA ILE A 79 22.93 7.67 -11.82
C ILE A 79 23.61 8.51 -12.89
N VAL A 80 22.95 8.65 -14.05
CA VAL A 80 23.47 9.42 -15.18
C VAL A 80 22.49 10.50 -15.60
N SER A 81 23.04 11.61 -16.07
CA SER A 81 22.31 12.65 -16.81
C SER A 81 22.77 12.67 -18.25
N THR A 82 21.86 12.95 -19.18
CA THR A 82 22.14 13.02 -20.62
C THR A 82 21.62 14.34 -21.20
N SER A 83 22.05 14.68 -22.41
CA SER A 83 21.41 15.77 -23.17
C SER A 83 19.91 15.48 -23.41
N MET A 84 19.12 16.55 -23.58
CA MET A 84 17.70 16.42 -23.91
C MET A 84 17.54 15.68 -25.25
N GLY A 85 16.59 14.73 -25.32
CA GLY A 85 16.35 13.91 -26.52
C GLY A 85 17.36 12.79 -26.75
N TYR A 86 18.27 12.53 -25.80
CA TYR A 86 19.21 11.41 -25.86
C TYR A 86 18.47 10.07 -25.96
N ASN A 87 18.95 9.18 -26.84
CA ASN A 87 18.40 7.83 -26.99
C ASN A 87 18.98 6.90 -25.91
N PRO A 88 18.18 6.42 -24.93
CA PRO A 88 18.66 5.52 -23.87
C PRO A 88 19.18 4.17 -24.40
N GLU A 89 18.89 3.79 -25.64
CA GLU A 89 19.48 2.60 -26.28
C GLU A 89 21.01 2.67 -26.39
N MET A 90 21.57 3.87 -26.53
CA MET A 90 23.01 4.05 -26.54
C MET A 90 23.65 3.65 -25.20
N LEU A 91 22.92 3.79 -24.08
CA LEU A 91 23.37 3.25 -22.79
C LEU A 91 23.20 1.73 -22.74
N ALA A 92 22.13 1.19 -23.35
CA ALA A 92 21.83 -0.24 -23.32
C ALA A 92 22.84 -1.08 -24.13
N ASP A 93 23.41 -0.47 -25.18
CA ASP A 93 24.41 -1.04 -26.08
C ASP A 93 25.80 -1.17 -25.43
N LEU A 94 26.06 -0.47 -24.32
CA LEU A 94 27.31 -0.65 -23.58
C LEU A 94 27.42 -2.12 -23.09
N PRO A 95 28.59 -2.76 -23.26
CA PRO A 95 28.89 -4.07 -22.68
C PRO A 95 28.63 -4.05 -21.18
N GLY A 96 28.12 -5.15 -20.62
CA GLY A 96 27.89 -5.27 -19.17
C GLY A 96 26.75 -4.42 -18.58
N VAL A 97 26.03 -3.61 -19.36
CA VAL A 97 24.79 -2.98 -18.87
C VAL A 97 23.69 -4.03 -18.75
N LYS A 98 23.10 -4.13 -17.56
CA LYS A 98 22.06 -5.09 -17.22
C LYS A 98 20.66 -4.50 -17.34
N ARG A 99 20.45 -3.31 -16.76
CA ARG A 99 19.15 -2.61 -16.75
C ARG A 99 19.33 -1.09 -16.74
N ILE A 100 18.35 -0.38 -17.26
CA ILE A 100 18.25 1.07 -17.33
C ILE A 100 16.81 1.44 -16.97
N TRP A 101 16.65 2.27 -15.96
CA TRP A 101 15.37 2.88 -15.60
C TRP A 101 15.42 4.37 -15.89
N GLY A 102 14.34 4.93 -16.46
CA GLY A 102 14.12 6.36 -16.36
C GLY A 102 13.94 6.74 -14.90
N ASN A 103 14.57 7.82 -14.43
CA ASN A 103 14.45 8.24 -13.04
C ASN A 103 13.00 8.73 -12.78
N ARG A 104 12.20 7.93 -12.06
CA ARG A 104 10.78 8.26 -11.85
C ARG A 104 10.61 9.33 -10.80
N LYS A 105 9.60 10.16 -11.03
CA LYS A 105 9.04 11.07 -10.04
C LYS A 105 8.08 10.33 -9.13
N HIS A 106 8.18 10.61 -7.84
CA HIS A 106 7.17 10.31 -6.85
C HIS A 106 6.49 11.59 -6.41
N THR A 107 5.17 11.60 -6.47
CA THR A 107 4.33 12.66 -5.87
C THR A 107 3.51 12.00 -4.78
N LEU A 108 3.63 12.50 -3.56
CA LEU A 108 2.86 12.04 -2.41
C LEU A 108 1.95 13.18 -1.96
N ALA A 109 0.66 12.89 -1.83
CA ALA A 109 -0.27 13.82 -1.25
C ALA A 109 0.07 14.03 0.23
N TYR A 110 0.20 15.28 0.66
CA TYR A 110 0.40 15.58 2.07
C TYR A 110 -0.80 15.10 2.89
N GLN A 111 -0.55 14.17 3.82
CA GLN A 111 -1.61 13.67 4.70
C GLN A 111 -2.05 14.75 5.69
N LYS A 112 -3.28 15.21 5.54
CA LYS A 112 -3.95 16.03 6.55
C LYS A 112 -4.35 15.14 7.72
N GLY A 113 -3.45 14.99 8.69
CA GLY A 113 -3.79 14.34 9.96
C GLY A 113 -4.85 15.11 10.76
N THR A 114 -5.50 14.40 11.68
CA THR A 114 -6.45 14.97 12.62
C THR A 114 -5.73 15.33 13.94
N GLN A 115 -6.01 16.53 14.48
CA GLN A 115 -5.50 16.90 15.82
C GLN A 115 -6.36 16.32 16.96
N ASP A 116 -7.53 15.80 16.61
CA ASP A 116 -8.58 15.26 17.46
C ASP A 116 -8.20 14.07 18.34
N ILE A 117 -7.25 13.24 17.88
CA ILE A 117 -7.01 11.93 18.47
C ILE A 117 -5.73 11.93 19.30
N ARG A 118 -5.82 12.27 20.58
CA ARG A 118 -4.69 12.39 21.52
C ARG A 118 -4.58 11.23 22.51
N SER A 119 -4.03 10.08 22.12
CA SER A 119 -3.80 8.96 23.05
C SER A 119 -2.39 8.42 22.93
N PRO A 120 -1.58 8.35 24.01
CA PRO A 120 -0.40 7.51 23.96
C PRO A 120 -0.81 6.08 23.61
N TYR A 121 -0.40 5.60 22.44
CA TYR A 121 -0.69 4.24 22.01
C TYR A 121 0.03 3.25 22.93
N LYS A 122 -0.71 2.61 23.84
CA LYS A 122 -0.13 1.74 24.90
C LYS A 122 0.23 0.33 24.43
N HIS A 123 0.30 0.09 23.12
CA HIS A 123 0.87 -1.15 22.56
C HIS A 123 0.20 -2.46 23.02
N HIS A 124 -1.08 -2.42 23.42
CA HIS A 124 -1.78 -3.59 23.97
C HIS A 124 -2.13 -4.66 22.93
N MET A 125 -2.27 -4.27 21.66
CA MET A 125 -2.76 -5.15 20.59
C MET A 125 -1.74 -6.19 20.11
N THR A 126 -0.45 -5.89 20.25
CA THR A 126 0.63 -6.54 19.49
C THR A 126 1.64 -7.28 20.36
N GLY A 127 1.43 -7.31 21.68
CA GLY A 127 2.39 -7.86 22.64
C GLY A 127 3.61 -6.97 22.90
N VAL A 128 3.73 -5.80 22.27
CA VAL A 128 4.85 -4.87 22.48
C VAL A 128 4.88 -4.39 23.94
N ALA A 129 3.73 -4.07 24.54
CA ALA A 129 3.67 -3.70 25.96
C ALA A 129 4.27 -4.79 26.88
N LYS A 130 4.03 -6.08 26.57
CA LYS A 130 4.59 -7.19 27.33
C LYS A 130 6.10 -7.34 27.09
N ALA A 131 6.56 -7.16 25.85
CA ALA A 131 7.99 -7.20 25.55
C ALA A 131 8.77 -6.12 26.33
N LEU A 132 8.23 -4.90 26.39
CA LEU A 132 8.82 -3.80 27.15
C LEU A 132 8.75 -4.04 28.67
N LEU A 133 7.56 -4.30 29.20
CA LEU A 133 7.32 -4.32 30.65
C LEU A 133 7.71 -5.64 31.33
N GLU A 134 7.47 -6.78 30.69
CA GLU A 134 7.74 -8.10 31.28
C GLU A 134 9.13 -8.63 30.93
N LEU A 135 9.63 -8.34 29.72
CA LEU A 135 10.91 -8.88 29.24
C LEU A 135 12.06 -7.87 29.31
N GLY A 136 11.79 -6.57 29.51
CA GLY A 136 12.83 -5.53 29.52
C GLY A 136 13.52 -5.34 28.16
N ILE A 137 12.81 -5.66 27.07
CA ILE A 137 13.32 -5.59 25.70
C ILE A 137 12.78 -4.31 25.08
N ASP A 138 13.65 -3.37 24.77
CA ASP A 138 13.35 -2.00 24.37
C ASP A 138 14.01 -1.58 23.03
N GLY A 139 14.72 -2.48 22.38
CA GLY A 139 15.45 -2.25 21.13
C GLY A 139 16.88 -1.73 21.31
N HIS A 140 17.42 -1.69 22.53
CA HIS A 140 18.80 -1.24 22.71
C HIS A 140 19.80 -2.08 21.93
N GLY A 141 20.86 -1.42 21.45
CA GLY A 141 21.91 -2.06 20.65
C GLY A 141 21.54 -2.33 19.19
N ILE A 142 20.30 -2.03 18.77
CA ILE A 142 19.85 -2.18 17.38
C ILE A 142 19.80 -0.82 16.68
N LYS A 143 20.28 -0.76 15.43
CA LYS A 143 20.24 0.45 14.60
C LYS A 143 19.09 0.43 13.60
N ILE A 144 18.24 1.46 13.62
CA ILE A 144 17.12 1.62 12.69
C ILE A 144 17.34 2.85 11.82
N GLY A 145 17.41 2.63 10.50
CA GLY A 145 17.43 3.68 9.50
C GLY A 145 16.02 4.03 9.04
N ILE A 146 15.71 5.32 8.95
CA ILE A 146 14.44 5.84 8.49
C ILE A 146 14.69 6.69 7.25
N VAL A 147 14.08 6.29 6.12
CA VAL A 147 14.18 7.04 4.85
C VAL A 147 12.84 7.74 4.64
N ASP A 148 12.78 9.06 4.86
CA ASP A 148 11.50 9.80 4.90
C ASP A 148 11.69 11.32 4.71
N SER A 149 10.81 12.16 5.26
CA SER A 149 10.82 13.63 5.15
C SER A 149 11.74 14.36 6.12
N GLY A 150 12.45 13.64 6.98
CA GLY A 150 13.30 14.20 8.02
C GLY A 150 12.76 13.99 9.42
N VAL A 151 13.43 14.54 10.43
CA VAL A 151 13.01 14.49 11.83
C VAL A 151 13.23 15.81 12.54
N ASP A 152 12.24 16.26 13.31
CA ASP A 152 12.45 17.25 14.37
C ASP A 152 13.06 16.58 15.61
N TYR A 153 14.37 16.33 15.55
CA TYR A 153 15.12 15.73 16.65
C TYR A 153 15.17 16.62 17.91
N ASN A 154 14.73 17.89 17.84
CA ASN A 154 14.57 18.75 19.00
C ASN A 154 13.30 18.43 19.81
N HIS A 155 12.41 17.59 19.26
CA HIS A 155 11.25 17.12 19.99
C HIS A 155 11.69 16.42 21.30
N PRO A 156 11.20 16.83 22.48
CA PRO A 156 11.66 16.29 23.77
C PRO A 156 11.56 14.76 23.86
N GLU A 157 10.47 14.19 23.32
CA GLU A 157 10.26 12.74 23.34
C GLU A 157 11.11 11.97 22.30
N LEU A 158 11.82 12.69 21.43
CA LEU A 158 12.79 12.15 20.47
C LEU A 158 14.26 12.45 20.87
N GLY A 159 14.49 12.94 22.09
CA GLY A 159 15.82 13.08 22.70
C GLY A 159 16.39 14.50 22.77
N ASN A 160 15.83 15.46 22.01
CA ASN A 160 16.29 16.85 21.96
C ASN A 160 17.80 17.01 21.69
N CYS A 161 18.31 16.27 20.71
CA CYS A 161 19.75 16.19 20.40
C CYS A 161 20.00 15.70 18.97
N TRP A 162 21.21 15.93 18.45
CA TRP A 162 21.65 15.39 17.16
C TRP A 162 23.15 15.08 17.17
N LYS A 163 23.51 13.82 16.93
CA LYS A 163 24.90 13.33 16.86
C LYS A 163 25.77 13.73 18.07
N THR A 164 25.18 13.71 19.25
CA THR A 164 25.89 13.87 20.54
C THR A 164 25.91 12.55 21.31
N ASP A 165 26.76 12.45 22.32
CA ASP A 165 26.76 11.27 23.21
C ASP A 165 25.35 11.02 23.80
N LYS A 166 24.97 9.74 23.90
CA LYS A 166 23.65 9.26 24.36
C LYS A 166 22.44 9.71 23.54
N CYS A 167 22.63 10.39 22.41
CA CYS A 167 21.54 10.76 21.55
C CYS A 167 20.97 9.52 20.81
N PRO A 168 19.65 9.35 20.64
CA PRO A 168 19.12 8.39 19.67
C PRO A 168 19.68 8.60 18.26
N TRP A 169 19.74 9.86 17.81
CA TRP A 169 20.06 10.23 16.44
C TRP A 169 21.56 10.29 16.22
N GLN A 170 22.17 9.13 15.93
CA GLN A 170 23.60 9.00 15.70
C GLN A 170 23.98 9.08 14.20
N TYR A 171 23.04 8.80 13.31
CA TYR A 171 23.30 8.61 11.88
C TYR A 171 22.36 9.43 10.99
N GLY A 172 22.60 9.42 9.69
CA GLY A 172 21.75 10.08 8.71
C GLY A 172 22.14 11.50 8.31
N LYS A 173 21.43 11.99 7.28
CA LYS A 173 21.73 13.19 6.49
C LYS A 173 20.50 13.60 5.65
N ASP A 174 20.48 14.85 5.20
CA ASP A 174 19.56 15.32 4.15
C ASP A 174 20.16 15.06 2.75
N PHE A 175 19.31 14.64 1.81
CA PHE A 175 19.66 14.39 0.40
C PHE A 175 18.91 15.28 -0.59
N ILE A 176 17.87 16.00 -0.15
CA ILE A 176 16.96 16.71 -1.06
C ILE A 176 16.93 18.22 -0.79
N GLY A 177 16.90 18.64 0.47
CA GLY A 177 16.77 20.04 0.85
C GLY A 177 15.34 20.59 0.79
N ASP A 178 15.20 21.88 1.10
CA ASP A 178 13.90 22.57 1.19
C ASP A 178 13.46 23.21 -0.13
N GLU A 179 14.40 23.52 -1.03
CA GLU A 179 14.15 24.21 -2.31
C GLU A 179 13.77 23.26 -3.46
N TYR A 180 13.63 21.97 -3.19
CA TYR A 180 13.29 21.00 -4.22
C TYR A 180 11.86 21.24 -4.74
N VAL A 181 11.78 21.78 -5.97
CA VAL A 181 10.52 21.97 -6.69
C VAL A 181 10.63 21.27 -8.03
N TYR A 182 9.80 20.24 -8.20
CA TYR A 182 9.89 19.35 -9.36
C TYR A 182 9.38 19.99 -10.67
N THR A 183 8.54 21.03 -10.63
CA THR A 183 7.97 21.63 -11.86
C THR A 183 9.01 22.32 -12.77
N GLN A 184 10.28 22.37 -12.34
CA GLN A 184 11.38 22.93 -13.12
C GLN A 184 12.08 21.82 -13.93
N GLU A 185 12.50 22.14 -15.16
CA GLU A 185 13.22 21.21 -16.05
C GLU A 185 14.50 20.63 -15.41
N THR A 186 15.07 21.32 -14.43
CA THR A 186 16.18 20.84 -13.60
C THR A 186 15.86 21.11 -12.13
N PRO A 187 15.50 20.08 -11.34
CA PRO A 187 15.19 20.25 -9.92
C PRO A 187 16.40 20.77 -9.13
N VAL A 188 16.17 21.73 -8.23
CA VAL A 188 17.19 22.25 -7.32
C VAL A 188 17.35 21.30 -6.15
N ILE A 189 18.51 20.64 -6.05
CA ILE A 189 18.87 19.78 -4.91
C ILE A 189 19.88 20.52 -4.05
N LYS A 190 19.46 20.97 -2.86
CA LYS A 190 20.30 21.74 -1.93
C LYS A 190 20.14 21.20 -0.50
N PRO A 191 20.79 20.08 -0.18
CA PRO A 191 20.58 19.43 1.10
C PRO A 191 21.05 20.30 2.27
N ASN A 192 20.27 20.30 3.34
CA ASN A 192 20.62 20.98 4.58
C ASN A 192 21.72 20.21 5.36
N LYS A 193 22.34 20.90 6.32
CA LYS A 193 23.34 20.28 7.22
C LYS A 193 22.77 19.12 8.04
N THR A 194 21.48 19.18 8.35
CA THR A 194 20.74 18.21 9.16
C THR A 194 19.42 17.85 8.48
N PRO A 195 18.91 16.61 8.65
CA PRO A 195 17.65 16.18 8.05
C PRO A 195 16.44 16.67 8.84
N MET A 196 16.34 17.99 9.05
CA MET A 196 15.22 18.59 9.78
C MET A 196 13.91 18.37 9.00
N ASP A 197 12.84 18.04 9.70
CA ASP A 197 11.54 17.80 9.09
C ASP A 197 10.76 19.09 8.88
N CYS A 198 10.32 19.32 7.64
CA CYS A 198 9.43 20.43 7.29
C CYS A 198 8.02 19.95 6.90
N MET A 199 7.82 18.63 6.78
CA MET A 199 6.54 18.03 6.41
C MET A 199 5.82 17.50 7.65
N GLY A 200 6.52 16.71 8.47
CA GLY A 200 6.07 16.18 9.75
C GLY A 200 5.86 14.66 9.78
N HIS A 201 5.77 13.99 8.63
CA HIS A 201 5.57 12.54 8.56
C HIS A 201 6.76 11.77 9.11
N GLY A 202 7.99 12.15 8.75
CA GLY A 202 9.21 11.53 9.25
C GLY A 202 9.34 11.65 10.77
N THR A 203 8.99 12.81 11.33
CA THR A 203 8.91 13.02 12.79
C THR A 203 7.83 12.15 13.42
N HIS A 204 6.69 11.95 12.74
CA HIS A 204 5.61 11.10 13.22
C HIS A 204 5.99 9.63 13.28
N ILE A 205 6.56 9.08 12.22
CA ILE A 205 7.00 7.68 12.23
C ILE A 205 8.17 7.43 13.18
N SER A 206 8.99 8.47 13.43
CA SER A 206 10.08 8.40 14.42
C SER A 206 9.55 8.19 15.84
N GLY A 207 8.45 8.85 16.21
CA GLY A 207 7.78 8.63 17.51
C GLY A 207 7.21 7.23 17.66
N ILE A 208 6.64 6.66 16.58
CA ILE A 208 6.13 5.28 16.57
C ILE A 208 7.26 4.29 16.87
N ILE A 209 8.44 4.51 16.30
CA ILE A 209 9.61 3.66 16.53
C ILE A 209 10.16 3.86 17.93
N ALA A 210 10.47 5.10 18.33
CA ALA A 210 11.37 5.33 19.46
C ALA A 210 11.01 6.54 20.34
N GLY A 211 9.74 6.95 20.37
CA GLY A 211 9.24 7.91 21.36
C GLY A 211 9.56 7.46 22.80
N ARG A 212 10.05 8.37 23.64
CA ARG A 212 10.49 8.08 25.02
C ARG A 212 9.73 8.88 26.09
N GLY A 213 8.62 9.50 25.71
CA GLY A 213 7.93 10.41 26.61
C GLY A 213 6.54 9.93 27.03
N PRO A 214 5.90 10.66 27.94
CA PRO A 214 4.59 10.31 28.46
C PRO A 214 3.47 10.43 27.42
N GLN A 215 3.63 11.24 26.36
CA GLN A 215 2.63 11.39 25.29
C GLN A 215 2.78 10.33 24.20
N VAL A 216 4.02 9.93 23.91
CA VAL A 216 4.34 8.91 22.89
C VAL A 216 5.43 7.99 23.43
N GLN A 217 5.01 6.76 23.71
CA GLN A 217 5.90 5.63 23.91
C GLN A 217 6.03 4.90 22.57
N GLY A 218 7.25 4.85 22.03
CA GLY A 218 7.55 4.10 20.82
C GLY A 218 7.74 2.61 21.10
N VAL A 219 7.73 1.80 20.05
CA VAL A 219 7.87 0.34 20.11
C VAL A 219 9.26 -0.08 20.61
N ALA A 220 10.31 0.59 20.14
CA ALA A 220 11.72 0.31 20.41
C ALA A 220 12.43 1.59 20.91
N PRO A 221 12.09 2.10 22.11
CA PRO A 221 12.64 3.34 22.64
C PRO A 221 14.14 3.28 22.94
N GLY A 222 14.76 2.11 23.06
CA GLY A 222 16.20 1.94 23.24
C GLY A 222 17.03 2.00 21.95
N ALA A 223 16.39 2.00 20.78
CA ALA A 223 17.09 1.90 19.50
C ALA A 223 17.97 3.12 19.18
N THR A 224 19.05 2.87 18.44
CA THR A 224 19.87 3.91 17.79
C THR A 224 19.28 4.20 16.41
N LEU A 225 19.17 5.48 16.05
CA LEU A 225 18.43 5.93 14.87
C LEU A 225 19.33 6.65 13.87
N GLY A 226 18.98 6.50 12.59
CA GLY A 226 19.46 7.34 11.50
C GLY A 226 18.31 7.87 10.66
N MET A 227 18.29 9.18 10.38
CA MET A 227 17.29 9.80 9.52
C MET A 227 17.92 10.21 8.18
N TYR A 228 17.42 9.63 7.08
CA TYR A 228 17.86 9.89 5.71
C TYR A 228 16.73 10.62 4.99
N ARG A 229 16.79 11.95 4.98
CA ARG A 229 15.73 12.78 4.40
C ARG A 229 15.83 12.76 2.88
N VAL A 230 14.78 12.25 2.24
CA VAL A 230 14.67 12.10 0.77
C VAL A 230 13.38 12.70 0.21
N LEU A 231 12.44 13.09 1.06
CA LEU A 231 11.19 13.74 0.67
C LEU A 231 11.29 15.27 0.85
N SER A 232 10.77 16.01 -0.13
CA SER A 232 10.81 17.48 -0.13
C SER A 232 9.92 18.09 0.95
N CYS A 233 10.02 19.41 1.14
CA CYS A 233 8.97 20.14 1.84
C CYS A 233 7.70 20.20 0.97
N PRO A 234 6.51 20.34 1.59
CA PRO A 234 5.27 20.47 0.83
C PRO A 234 5.25 21.75 -0.02
N VAL A 235 4.87 21.63 -1.29
CA VAL A 235 4.62 22.75 -2.21
C VAL A 235 3.20 22.59 -2.74
N ASN A 236 2.33 23.57 -2.46
CA ASN A 236 0.90 23.50 -2.79
C ASN A 236 0.17 22.24 -2.25
N GLY A 237 0.67 21.64 -1.17
CA GLY A 237 0.09 20.44 -0.57
C GLY A 237 0.66 19.12 -1.10
N ASP A 238 1.60 19.15 -2.04
CA ASP A 238 2.28 17.96 -2.57
C ASP A 238 3.72 17.88 -2.09
N VAL A 239 4.20 16.65 -1.96
CA VAL A 239 5.58 16.33 -1.61
C VAL A 239 6.19 15.51 -2.72
N TYR A 240 7.46 15.79 -3.03
CA TYR A 240 8.14 15.22 -4.17
C TYR A 240 9.41 14.48 -3.76
N ALA A 241 9.75 13.47 -4.55
CA ALA A 241 11.02 12.78 -4.54
C ALA A 241 11.26 12.12 -5.92
N ASP A 242 12.45 11.57 -6.12
CA ASP A 242 12.76 10.73 -7.27
C ASP A 242 13.51 9.45 -6.86
N ASP A 243 13.44 8.43 -7.71
CA ASP A 243 14.06 7.11 -7.44
C ASP A 243 15.54 7.27 -7.08
N ALA A 244 16.27 8.15 -7.78
CA ALA A 244 17.70 8.35 -7.58
C ALA A 244 18.03 8.95 -6.20
N ILE A 245 17.29 9.96 -5.72
CA ILE A 245 17.48 10.53 -4.38
C ILE A 245 17.15 9.49 -3.30
N ILE A 246 16.05 8.74 -3.47
CA ILE A 246 15.64 7.70 -2.53
C ILE A 246 16.72 6.62 -2.40
N MET A 247 17.22 6.11 -3.52
CA MET A 247 18.29 5.11 -3.54
C MET A 247 19.58 5.61 -2.88
N GLN A 248 19.90 6.90 -2.99
CA GLN A 248 21.04 7.48 -2.28
C GLN A 248 20.89 7.46 -0.77
N GLY A 249 19.69 7.79 -0.25
CA GLY A 249 19.40 7.68 1.18
C GLY A 249 19.48 6.23 1.69
N MET A 250 18.97 5.28 0.91
CA MET A 250 19.04 3.85 1.23
C MET A 250 20.50 3.33 1.25
N GLU A 251 21.31 3.74 0.28
CA GLU A 251 22.73 3.38 0.24
C GLU A 251 23.49 3.94 1.45
N GLU A 252 23.24 5.20 1.84
CA GLU A 252 23.89 5.77 3.01
C GLU A 252 23.48 5.03 4.29
N ALA A 253 22.19 4.65 4.40
CA ALA A 253 21.72 3.84 5.51
C ALA A 253 22.43 2.48 5.60
N PHE A 254 22.73 1.87 4.46
CA PHE A 254 23.55 0.66 4.41
C PHE A 254 24.98 0.93 4.89
N LYS A 255 25.62 2.01 4.43
CA LYS A 255 26.99 2.39 4.81
C LYS A 255 27.13 2.71 6.30
N ASP A 256 26.13 3.35 6.88
CA ASP A 256 26.05 3.63 8.32
C ASP A 256 25.82 2.35 9.18
N GLY A 257 25.63 1.21 8.50
CA GLY A 257 25.51 -0.12 9.11
C GLY A 257 24.19 -0.31 9.84
N MET A 258 23.09 0.21 9.30
CA MET A 258 21.75 0.01 9.87
C MET A 258 21.36 -1.47 9.87
N ASP A 259 20.79 -1.94 10.99
CA ASP A 259 20.27 -3.31 11.11
C ASP A 259 18.94 -3.49 10.41
N ILE A 260 18.15 -2.41 10.40
CA ILE A 260 16.76 -2.35 9.95
C ILE A 260 16.59 -1.06 9.16
N LEU A 261 15.87 -1.13 8.03
CA LEU A 261 15.48 0.04 7.25
C LEU A 261 13.95 0.13 7.18
N SER A 262 13.40 1.27 7.59
CA SER A 262 11.96 1.58 7.51
C SER A 262 11.67 2.50 6.31
N LEU A 263 10.78 2.06 5.43
CA LEU A 263 10.37 2.77 4.21
C LEU A 263 8.85 3.01 4.23
N SER A 264 8.42 4.22 4.56
CA SER A 264 7.00 4.58 4.75
C SER A 264 6.39 5.31 3.53
N PHE A 265 6.82 4.92 2.34
CA PHE A 265 6.37 5.47 1.06
C PHE A 265 6.34 4.37 0.00
N GLY A 266 5.65 4.64 -1.10
CA GLY A 266 5.65 3.76 -2.25
C GLY A 266 4.56 4.12 -3.24
N VAL A 267 4.68 3.57 -4.45
CA VAL A 267 3.68 3.65 -5.51
C VAL A 267 3.40 2.24 -6.02
N ILE A 268 2.17 1.99 -6.49
CA ILE A 268 1.80 0.71 -7.09
C ILE A 268 2.82 0.38 -8.18
N GLY A 269 3.46 -0.77 -8.05
CA GLY A 269 4.63 -1.09 -8.86
C GLY A 269 4.94 -2.58 -8.85
N TRP A 270 6.21 -2.88 -9.09
CA TRP A 270 6.71 -4.24 -9.27
C TRP A 270 7.98 -4.46 -8.45
N SER A 271 8.36 -5.73 -8.26
CA SER A 271 9.59 -6.09 -7.53
C SER A 271 10.87 -5.65 -8.29
N GLU A 272 10.74 -5.44 -9.59
CA GLU A 272 11.81 -5.06 -10.53
C GLU A 272 12.09 -3.55 -10.56
N ASP A 273 11.25 -2.75 -9.92
CA ASP A 273 11.47 -1.31 -9.76
C ASP A 273 12.80 -1.02 -9.05
N PRO A 274 13.47 0.10 -9.37
CA PRO A 274 14.84 0.36 -8.90
C PRO A 274 14.95 0.37 -7.37
N ILE A 275 13.98 0.96 -6.66
CA ILE A 275 13.94 1.00 -5.19
C ILE A 275 13.70 -0.40 -4.60
N ALA A 276 12.75 -1.18 -5.14
CA ALA A 276 12.49 -2.56 -4.70
C ALA A 276 13.68 -3.49 -4.96
N ALA A 277 14.35 -3.31 -6.09
CA ALA A 277 15.54 -4.05 -6.45
C ALA A 277 16.71 -3.74 -5.50
N LEU A 278 16.87 -2.47 -5.08
CA LEU A 278 17.85 -2.09 -4.07
C LEU A 278 17.49 -2.68 -2.69
N ALA A 279 16.23 -2.57 -2.28
CA ALA A 279 15.73 -3.15 -1.03
C ALA A 279 15.96 -4.67 -0.95
N THR A 280 15.72 -5.39 -2.05
CA THR A 280 16.01 -6.82 -2.16
C THR A 280 17.48 -7.13 -1.87
N ARG A 281 18.41 -6.35 -2.45
CA ARG A 281 19.85 -6.55 -2.21
C ARG A 281 20.26 -6.22 -0.78
N MET A 282 19.62 -5.24 -0.14
CA MET A 282 19.83 -4.96 1.28
C MET A 282 19.43 -6.16 2.15
N VAL A 283 18.32 -6.82 1.82
CA VAL A 283 17.89 -8.05 2.47
C VAL A 283 18.91 -9.17 2.26
N ASP A 284 19.41 -9.36 1.04
CA ASP A 284 20.46 -10.35 0.74
C ASP A 284 21.76 -10.11 1.53
N LYS A 285 22.01 -8.86 1.94
CA LYS A 285 23.16 -8.47 2.78
C LYS A 285 22.85 -8.47 4.28
N GLY A 286 21.67 -8.94 4.69
CA GLY A 286 21.30 -9.13 6.09
C GLY A 286 20.64 -7.92 6.76
N VAL A 287 20.33 -6.86 6.02
CA VAL A 287 19.53 -5.73 6.54
C VAL A 287 18.05 -6.11 6.47
N VAL A 288 17.31 -5.95 7.58
CA VAL A 288 15.86 -6.15 7.54
C VAL A 288 15.21 -4.91 6.93
N VAL A 289 14.59 -5.04 5.76
CA VAL A 289 13.84 -3.93 5.15
C VAL A 289 12.36 -4.09 5.42
N VAL A 290 11.73 -3.05 5.95
CA VAL A 290 10.30 -2.98 6.27
C VAL A 290 9.67 -1.86 5.46
N ALA A 291 8.60 -2.15 4.73
CA ALA A 291 7.97 -1.19 3.84
C ALA A 291 6.44 -1.21 3.93
N ALA A 292 5.84 -0.02 3.83
CA ALA A 292 4.40 0.15 3.77
C ALA A 292 3.82 -0.44 2.47
N VAL A 293 2.75 -1.24 2.56
CA VAL A 293 2.16 -1.88 1.37
C VAL A 293 1.40 -0.91 0.45
N GLY A 294 1.03 0.27 0.95
CA GLY A 294 0.29 1.29 0.20
C GLY A 294 -1.10 1.59 0.80
N ASN A 295 -1.74 2.66 0.32
CA ASN A 295 -3.03 3.14 0.81
C ASN A 295 -4.12 3.15 -0.29
N ASP A 296 -4.00 2.22 -1.23
CA ASP A 296 -4.82 2.16 -2.44
C ASP A 296 -5.81 0.99 -2.40
N GLY A 297 -6.16 0.52 -1.19
CA GLY A 297 -7.04 -0.62 -0.99
C GLY A 297 -8.46 -0.40 -1.48
N ASP A 298 -8.94 0.85 -1.52
CA ASP A 298 -10.23 1.22 -2.10
C ASP A 298 -10.28 1.00 -3.62
N ASP A 299 -9.13 0.92 -4.30
CA ASP A 299 -9.05 0.72 -5.74
C ASP A 299 -9.16 -0.75 -6.17
N GLY A 300 -8.89 -1.71 -5.28
CA GLY A 300 -8.96 -3.14 -5.63
C GLY A 300 -7.78 -3.99 -5.18
N LEU A 301 -7.71 -5.23 -5.70
CA LEU A 301 -6.53 -6.09 -5.62
C LEU A 301 -5.37 -5.54 -6.45
N GLN A 302 -4.19 -6.07 -6.17
CA GLN A 302 -2.94 -5.77 -6.90
C GLN A 302 -2.59 -4.29 -6.83
N THR A 303 -2.81 -3.71 -5.65
CA THR A 303 -2.53 -2.31 -5.29
C THR A 303 -1.33 -2.21 -4.36
N GLY A 304 -0.57 -3.30 -4.19
CA GLY A 304 0.68 -3.32 -3.44
C GLY A 304 1.74 -2.41 -4.08
N SER A 305 2.44 -1.64 -3.25
CA SER A 305 3.41 -0.64 -3.68
C SER A 305 4.85 -1.15 -3.69
N SER A 306 5.63 -0.69 -4.65
CA SER A 306 7.10 -0.72 -4.58
C SER A 306 7.56 0.36 -3.58
N PRO A 307 8.45 0.04 -2.61
CA PRO A 307 9.35 -1.12 -2.56
C PRO A 307 8.86 -2.32 -1.74
N ALA A 308 7.64 -2.32 -1.20
CA ALA A 308 7.13 -3.42 -0.38
C ALA A 308 7.01 -4.76 -1.13
N LEU A 309 6.97 -4.72 -2.45
CA LEU A 309 7.02 -5.90 -3.32
C LEU A 309 8.43 -6.48 -3.52
N GLY A 310 9.48 -5.85 -2.99
CA GLY A 310 10.84 -6.38 -3.07
C GLY A 310 10.96 -7.75 -2.41
N ARG A 311 11.78 -8.64 -2.98
CA ARG A 311 11.96 -9.98 -2.41
C ARG A 311 12.61 -9.90 -1.02
N GLY A 312 12.04 -10.63 -0.07
CA GLY A 312 12.49 -10.63 1.32
C GLY A 312 12.13 -9.36 2.11
N VAL A 313 11.55 -8.33 1.49
CA VAL A 313 11.04 -7.13 2.18
C VAL A 313 9.81 -7.49 3.01
N ILE A 314 9.75 -6.97 4.23
CA ILE A 314 8.59 -7.12 5.10
C ILE A 314 7.56 -6.07 4.68
N SER A 315 6.56 -6.49 3.89
CA SER A 315 5.43 -5.64 3.48
C SER A 315 4.37 -5.59 4.56
N VAL A 316 3.92 -4.38 4.90
CA VAL A 316 3.08 -4.15 6.08
C VAL A 316 1.74 -3.50 5.73
N GLY A 317 0.65 -4.19 6.09
CA GLY A 317 -0.73 -3.70 6.03
C GLY A 317 -1.16 -2.95 7.30
N SER A 318 -2.27 -2.20 7.20
CA SER A 318 -2.80 -1.36 8.27
C SER A 318 -4.00 -1.99 8.97
N VAL A 319 -3.94 -2.04 10.30
CA VAL A 319 -5.05 -2.40 11.18
C VAL A 319 -5.49 -1.16 11.94
N GLU A 320 -6.80 -1.03 12.15
CA GLU A 320 -7.32 0.01 13.00
C GLU A 320 -6.99 -0.24 14.48
N ASN A 321 -6.54 0.80 15.15
CA ASN A 321 -6.31 0.76 16.58
C ASN A 321 -7.61 0.42 17.34
N TRP A 322 -7.55 -0.44 18.37
CA TRP A 322 -8.73 -0.79 19.18
C TRP A 322 -9.38 0.41 19.82
N ASN A 323 -8.58 1.41 20.17
CA ASN A 323 -9.07 2.63 20.77
C ASN A 323 -8.57 3.81 19.96
N TYR A 324 -9.40 4.84 19.85
CA TYR A 324 -8.97 6.17 19.44
C TYR A 324 -9.23 7.11 20.62
N THR A 325 -8.56 8.25 20.64
CA THR A 325 -8.93 9.33 21.56
C THR A 325 -9.71 10.38 20.81
N SER A 326 -10.59 11.09 21.49
CA SER A 326 -11.36 12.20 20.91
C SER A 326 -11.66 13.20 22.00
N THR A 327 -12.09 14.40 21.64
CA THR A 327 -12.61 15.35 22.62
C THR A 327 -13.82 14.75 23.31
N ALA A 328 -13.97 15.04 24.61
CA ALA A 328 -15.02 14.45 25.41
C ALA A 328 -15.59 15.43 26.42
N THR A 329 -16.84 15.19 26.81
CA THR A 329 -17.45 15.87 27.95
C THR A 329 -18.29 14.90 28.78
N ASN A 330 -18.35 15.11 30.09
CA ASN A 330 -19.27 14.34 30.93
C ASN A 330 -20.66 14.96 30.91
N ILE A 331 -21.66 14.13 30.65
CA ILE A 331 -23.07 14.50 30.76
C ILE A 331 -23.73 13.68 31.84
N THR A 332 -24.33 14.36 32.81
CA THR A 332 -25.15 13.74 33.84
C THR A 332 -26.62 13.94 33.52
N THR A 333 -27.39 12.87 33.63
CA THR A 333 -28.85 12.84 33.46
C THR A 333 -29.48 12.14 34.67
N PRO A 334 -30.80 12.18 34.86
CA PRO A 334 -31.48 11.35 35.87
C PRO A 334 -31.27 9.84 35.69
N SER A 335 -30.84 9.40 34.50
CA SER A 335 -30.59 7.98 34.21
C SER A 335 -29.13 7.56 34.48
N GLY A 336 -28.31 8.48 34.99
CA GLY A 336 -26.88 8.27 35.24
C GLY A 336 -26.01 9.28 34.50
N TRP A 337 -24.69 9.09 34.57
CA TRP A 337 -23.70 9.90 33.86
C TRP A 337 -23.03 9.09 32.74
N ARG A 338 -22.57 9.76 31.69
CA ARG A 338 -21.81 9.18 30.59
C ARG A 338 -20.75 10.17 30.12
N LEU A 339 -19.56 9.65 29.83
CA LEU A 339 -18.54 10.39 29.09
C LEU A 339 -18.90 10.30 27.61
N VAL A 340 -19.29 11.43 27.01
CA VAL A 340 -19.74 11.49 25.63
C VAL A 340 -18.63 12.01 24.74
N ARG A 341 -18.55 11.46 23.53
CA ARG A 341 -17.61 11.94 22.52
C ARG A 341 -18.16 13.19 21.86
N THR A 342 -17.31 14.20 21.70
CA THR A 342 -17.62 15.45 21.01
C THR A 342 -16.79 15.63 19.74
N SER A 343 -17.22 16.50 18.83
CA SER A 343 -16.34 17.04 17.78
C SER A 343 -15.43 18.16 18.29
N GLU A 344 -14.47 18.62 17.49
CA GLU A 344 -13.77 19.88 17.76
C GLU A 344 -14.76 21.05 17.81
N GLN A 345 -14.34 22.10 18.51
CA GLN A 345 -15.01 23.40 18.52
C GLN A 345 -15.04 23.99 17.11
N SER A 346 -16.05 24.80 16.88
CA SER A 346 -16.25 25.49 15.61
C SER A 346 -15.25 26.61 15.33
N THR A 347 -14.62 27.18 16.37
CA THR A 347 -13.63 28.26 16.24
C THR A 347 -12.56 28.16 17.34
N ASN A 348 -11.31 28.49 17.02
CA ASN A 348 -10.19 28.56 17.98
C ASN A 348 -10.29 29.76 18.96
N MET A 349 -11.37 30.54 18.93
CA MET A 349 -11.52 31.76 19.74
C MET A 349 -12.40 31.57 20.98
N VAL A 350 -13.07 30.43 21.12
CA VAL A 350 -13.94 30.13 22.26
C VAL A 350 -13.35 28.93 22.98
N ASP A 351 -13.02 29.09 24.27
CA ASP A 351 -12.54 27.98 25.09
C ASP A 351 -13.56 26.83 25.10
N PHE A 352 -13.10 25.58 25.14
CA PHE A 352 -13.93 24.35 25.17
C PHE A 352 -14.81 24.21 26.43
N LEU A 353 -15.02 25.28 27.18
CA LEU A 353 -15.66 25.25 28.47
C LEU A 353 -17.14 25.58 28.31
N PHE A 354 -17.96 24.54 28.08
CA PHE A 354 -19.33 24.62 28.56
C PHE A 354 -19.28 25.02 30.04
N PRO A 355 -20.11 25.99 30.49
CA PRO A 355 -20.09 26.37 31.89
C PRO A 355 -20.32 25.14 32.76
N LYS A 356 -19.44 24.91 33.73
CA LYS A 356 -19.53 23.74 34.61
C LYS A 356 -20.89 23.70 35.30
N GLY A 357 -21.58 22.58 35.18
CA GLY A 357 -22.91 22.39 35.74
C GLY A 357 -24.03 23.04 34.92
N ALA A 358 -23.77 23.56 33.72
CA ALA A 358 -24.80 24.11 32.85
C ALA A 358 -25.87 23.06 32.53
N SER A 359 -27.13 23.42 32.74
CA SER A 359 -28.28 22.58 32.41
C SER A 359 -28.40 22.40 30.89
N LEU A 360 -28.85 21.21 30.48
CA LEU A 360 -29.17 20.90 29.10
C LEU A 360 -30.66 21.16 28.84
N SER A 361 -30.98 21.78 27.71
CA SER A 361 -32.37 22.00 27.26
C SER A 361 -32.53 21.66 25.78
N ALA A 362 -33.64 21.03 25.42
CA ALA A 362 -33.99 20.75 24.02
C ALA A 362 -35.03 21.78 23.57
N PRO A 363 -34.64 22.83 22.83
CA PRO A 363 -35.56 23.91 22.45
C PRO A 363 -36.68 23.40 21.55
N LYS A 364 -37.93 23.77 21.86
CA LYS A 364 -39.11 23.52 21.03
C LYS A 364 -39.44 24.74 20.19
N THR A 365 -39.67 24.50 18.90
CA THR A 365 -40.20 25.51 17.99
C THR A 365 -41.72 25.40 17.90
N SER A 366 -42.36 26.44 17.37
CA SER A 366 -43.81 26.45 17.09
C SER A 366 -44.27 25.33 16.15
N SER A 367 -43.36 24.78 15.32
CA SER A 367 -43.57 23.61 14.46
C SER A 367 -43.23 22.27 15.13
N GLY A 368 -42.69 22.27 16.35
CA GLY A 368 -42.17 21.09 17.04
C GLY A 368 -40.92 20.49 16.38
N ASN A 369 -40.22 21.23 15.52
CA ASN A 369 -39.06 20.73 14.78
C ASN A 369 -37.83 20.62 15.70
N ILE A 370 -37.35 19.38 15.89
CA ILE A 370 -36.16 19.03 16.70
C ILE A 370 -34.83 19.53 16.11
N HIS A 371 -34.82 20.01 14.87
CA HIS A 371 -33.64 20.51 14.19
C HIS A 371 -33.26 21.94 14.62
N GLY A 372 -34.12 22.70 15.32
CA GLY A 372 -33.79 24.05 15.78
C GLY A 372 -33.58 25.06 14.64
N CYS A 373 -34.32 24.91 13.53
CA CYS A 373 -34.17 25.74 12.33
C CYS A 373 -35.00 27.04 12.36
N THR A 374 -35.88 27.20 13.34
CA THR A 374 -36.71 28.40 13.54
C THR A 374 -36.57 28.89 14.97
N GLU A 375 -37.02 30.13 15.26
CA GLU A 375 -37.01 30.63 16.63
C GLU A 375 -37.77 29.69 17.58
N THR A 376 -37.20 29.51 18.77
CA THR A 376 -37.76 28.69 19.85
C THR A 376 -38.68 29.51 20.75
N ASP A 377 -39.75 28.87 21.21
CA ASP A 377 -40.69 29.43 22.19
C ASP A 377 -40.23 29.16 23.64
N ASP A 378 -39.38 28.16 23.85
CA ASP A 378 -38.82 27.82 25.17
C ASP A 378 -37.77 28.82 25.67
N ASP A 379 -37.77 29.10 26.98
CA ASP A 379 -36.69 29.84 27.65
C ASP A 379 -35.48 28.93 27.87
N ILE A 380 -34.45 29.13 27.04
CA ILE A 380 -33.18 28.39 27.09
C ILE A 380 -32.03 29.26 27.62
N LYS A 381 -32.32 30.43 28.18
CA LYS A 381 -31.31 31.35 28.68
C LYS A 381 -30.46 30.69 29.77
N GLY A 382 -29.14 30.72 29.62
CA GLY A 382 -28.22 30.10 30.59
C GLY A 382 -28.07 28.58 30.46
N THR A 383 -28.70 27.95 29.47
CA THR A 383 -28.62 26.49 29.22
C THR A 383 -27.78 26.16 28.00
N VAL A 384 -27.33 24.90 27.89
CA VAL A 384 -26.75 24.36 26.65
C VAL A 384 -27.88 23.74 25.82
N ALA A 385 -28.09 24.28 24.63
CA ALA A 385 -29.16 23.85 23.73
C ALA A 385 -28.81 22.54 23.02
N VAL A 386 -29.70 21.55 23.06
CA VAL A 386 -29.54 20.24 22.41
C VAL A 386 -30.45 20.19 21.18
N VAL A 387 -29.87 20.14 19.99
CA VAL A 387 -30.60 20.15 18.70
C VAL A 387 -30.15 18.97 17.82
N ALA A 388 -30.99 18.51 16.90
CA ALA A 388 -30.63 17.46 15.94
C ALA A 388 -30.06 18.03 14.63
N ARG A 389 -29.15 17.27 13.99
CA ARG A 389 -28.72 17.49 12.60
C ARG A 389 -29.94 17.32 11.67
N GLY A 390 -30.04 18.15 10.63
CA GLY A 390 -31.19 18.11 9.71
C GLY A 390 -31.27 19.33 8.81
N ASP A 391 -32.50 19.78 8.53
CA ASP A 391 -32.95 20.67 7.44
C ASP A 391 -32.26 22.04 7.28
N CYS A 392 -31.36 22.44 8.17
CA CYS A 392 -30.71 23.74 8.16
C CYS A 392 -29.24 23.66 8.57
N THR A 393 -28.49 24.71 8.22
CA THR A 393 -27.04 24.79 8.49
C THR A 393 -26.75 24.87 9.99
N PHE A 394 -25.56 24.44 10.40
CA PHE A 394 -25.11 24.57 11.79
C PHE A 394 -25.02 26.04 12.22
N GLN A 395 -24.63 26.94 11.29
CA GLN A 395 -24.61 28.38 11.49
C GLN A 395 -25.99 28.90 11.91
N GLN A 396 -27.03 28.57 11.15
CA GLN A 396 -28.39 29.02 11.43
C GLN A 396 -28.87 28.56 12.82
N LYS A 397 -28.60 27.29 13.19
CA LYS A 397 -28.93 26.76 14.53
C LYS A 397 -28.22 27.55 15.63
N ALA A 398 -26.92 27.80 15.46
CA ALA A 398 -26.09 28.54 16.41
C ALA A 398 -26.58 29.99 16.62
N GLU A 399 -26.93 30.69 15.53
CA GLU A 399 -27.46 32.05 15.59
C GLU A 399 -28.77 32.12 16.37
N ILE A 400 -29.67 31.16 16.16
CA ILE A 400 -30.98 31.11 16.84
C ILE A 400 -30.81 30.89 18.35
N VAL A 401 -30.03 29.88 18.75
CA VAL A 401 -29.87 29.54 20.17
C VAL A 401 -29.05 30.60 20.92
N GLN A 402 -28.03 31.19 20.27
CA GLN A 402 -27.27 32.32 20.81
C GLN A 402 -28.17 33.54 21.04
N LYS A 403 -29.02 33.90 20.05
CA LYS A 403 -29.97 35.02 20.17
C LYS A 403 -30.95 34.83 21.34
N LYS A 404 -31.29 33.59 21.67
CA LYS A 404 -32.16 33.23 22.81
C LYS A 404 -31.41 33.07 24.15
N GLY A 405 -30.10 33.34 24.17
CA GLY A 405 -29.30 33.41 25.39
C GLY A 405 -28.79 32.07 25.91
N ALA A 406 -28.77 31.02 25.06
CA ALA A 406 -28.08 29.78 25.39
C ALA A 406 -26.58 30.05 25.63
N VAL A 407 -25.96 29.28 26.50
CA VAL A 407 -24.52 29.38 26.83
C VAL A 407 -23.68 28.32 26.09
N GLY A 408 -24.31 27.53 25.22
CA GLY A 408 -23.65 26.53 24.38
C GLY A 408 -24.66 25.76 23.52
N MET A 409 -24.14 24.98 22.58
CA MET A 409 -24.94 24.12 21.69
C MET A 409 -24.34 22.71 21.54
N ILE A 410 -25.19 21.70 21.64
CA ILE A 410 -24.87 20.31 21.29
C ILE A 410 -25.75 19.90 20.10
N VAL A 411 -25.12 19.50 19.00
CA VAL A 411 -25.78 18.95 17.81
C VAL A 411 -25.71 17.43 17.84
N ILE A 412 -26.86 16.77 17.75
CA ILE A 412 -26.93 15.30 17.66
C ILE A 412 -26.80 14.89 16.20
N SER A 413 -25.79 14.08 15.91
CA SER A 413 -25.56 13.49 14.59
C SER A 413 -26.63 12.43 14.27
N ASP A 414 -26.81 12.16 12.99
CA ASP A 414 -27.65 11.07 12.44
C ASP A 414 -26.92 9.71 12.41
N ARG A 415 -25.65 9.70 12.81
CA ARG A 415 -24.75 8.53 12.84
C ARG A 415 -23.78 8.62 14.02
N ASN A 416 -23.02 7.56 14.30
CA ASN A 416 -22.02 7.57 15.39
C ASN A 416 -20.79 8.45 15.08
N ASN A 417 -20.57 8.80 13.82
CA ASN A 417 -19.55 9.78 13.44
C ASN A 417 -19.97 11.21 13.83
N VAL A 418 -19.02 11.94 14.41
CA VAL A 418 -19.12 13.37 14.72
C VAL A 418 -18.30 14.15 13.70
N THR A 419 -18.63 15.41 13.48
CA THR A 419 -17.91 16.30 12.57
C THR A 419 -17.81 17.68 13.21
N SER A 420 -16.70 18.38 13.03
CA SER A 420 -16.56 19.75 13.52
C SER A 420 -17.60 20.66 12.85
N LEU A 421 -18.17 21.58 13.63
CA LEU A 421 -19.21 22.49 13.15
C LEU A 421 -18.54 23.70 12.50
N MET A 422 -18.68 23.91 11.19
CA MET A 422 -18.18 25.14 10.56
C MET A 422 -19.09 26.31 10.93
N LEU A 423 -18.64 27.20 11.82
CA LEU A 423 -19.36 28.40 12.25
C LEU A 423 -18.52 29.66 11.99
N ALA A 424 -19.20 30.75 11.66
CA ALA A 424 -18.56 32.05 11.46
C ALA A 424 -18.19 32.70 12.80
N MET A 425 -17.27 33.68 12.74
CA MET A 425 -16.72 34.37 13.93
C MET A 425 -17.76 35.17 14.75
N ASN A 426 -18.98 35.34 14.24
CA ASN A 426 -20.09 35.97 14.97
C ASN A 426 -20.75 35.03 16.01
N ILE A 427 -20.40 33.75 16.00
CA ILE A 427 -20.83 32.80 17.02
C ILE A 427 -19.82 32.82 18.17
N SER A 428 -20.31 33.16 19.35
CA SER A 428 -19.54 33.36 20.60
C SER A 428 -19.79 32.27 21.65
N ILE A 429 -20.71 31.34 21.39
CA ILE A 429 -21.02 30.21 22.28
C ILE A 429 -20.28 28.94 21.84
N PRO A 430 -19.83 28.08 22.77
CA PRO A 430 -19.25 26.79 22.44
C PRO A 430 -20.29 25.90 21.77
N ALA A 431 -19.90 25.23 20.68
CA ALA A 431 -20.78 24.36 19.92
C ALA A 431 -20.07 23.09 19.46
N VAL A 432 -20.65 21.93 19.74
CA VAL A 432 -20.08 20.62 19.40
C VAL A 432 -21.12 19.67 18.83
N MET A 433 -20.67 18.64 18.12
CA MET A 433 -21.50 17.52 17.69
C MET A 433 -21.24 16.28 18.55
N VAL A 434 -22.27 15.48 18.81
CA VAL A 434 -22.19 14.17 19.45
C VAL A 434 -22.77 13.08 18.55
N GLY A 435 -22.29 11.84 18.71
CA GLY A 435 -22.78 10.70 17.93
C GLY A 435 -24.23 10.34 18.30
N ILE A 436 -24.93 9.64 17.40
CA ILE A 436 -26.36 9.30 17.60
C ILE A 436 -26.62 8.53 18.91
N GLU A 437 -25.75 7.58 19.31
CA GLU A 437 -25.91 6.84 20.57
C GLU A 437 -25.83 7.74 21.82
N ASP A 438 -24.83 8.62 21.86
CA ASP A 438 -24.66 9.60 22.93
C ASP A 438 -25.82 10.61 22.92
N GLY A 439 -26.23 11.06 21.73
CA GLY A 439 -27.37 11.95 21.54
C GLY A 439 -28.69 11.36 22.08
N LEU A 440 -28.95 10.08 21.83
CA LEU A 440 -30.12 9.39 22.36
C LEU A 440 -30.11 9.29 23.90
N PHE A 441 -28.94 9.10 24.51
CA PHE A 441 -28.77 9.18 25.96
C PHE A 441 -29.11 10.58 26.49
N ILE A 442 -28.61 11.63 25.83
CA ILE A 442 -28.84 13.04 26.21
C ILE A 442 -30.32 13.40 26.09
N VAL A 443 -30.97 13.12 24.97
CA VAL A 443 -32.39 13.49 24.73
C VAL A 443 -33.32 12.83 25.74
N LYS A 444 -33.11 11.53 26.02
CA LYS A 444 -33.88 10.81 27.06
C LYS A 444 -33.67 11.43 28.45
N GLY A 445 -32.46 11.92 28.72
CA GLY A 445 -32.14 12.62 29.96
C GLY A 445 -32.84 13.97 30.07
N VAL A 446 -32.72 14.80 29.02
CA VAL A 446 -33.33 16.14 28.96
C VAL A 446 -34.84 16.07 29.12
N ALA A 447 -35.51 15.09 28.51
CA ALA A 447 -36.95 14.86 28.66
C ALA A 447 -37.38 14.53 30.10
N LYS A 448 -36.46 14.04 30.96
CA LYS A 448 -36.70 13.76 32.39
C LYS A 448 -36.27 14.92 33.31
N GLY A 449 -35.73 16.01 32.77
CA GLY A 449 -35.20 17.15 33.53
C GLY A 449 -33.82 16.91 34.16
N ASN A 450 -33.29 17.91 34.86
CA ASN A 450 -32.04 17.85 35.67
C ASN A 450 -30.79 17.29 34.95
N SER A 451 -30.73 17.39 33.63
CA SER A 451 -29.55 17.01 32.86
C SER A 451 -28.57 18.17 32.76
N ARG A 452 -27.27 17.90 32.90
CA ARG A 452 -26.24 18.95 32.93
C ARG A 452 -24.90 18.45 32.42
N VAL A 453 -24.07 19.39 31.96
CA VAL A 453 -22.68 19.15 31.59
C VAL A 453 -21.81 19.27 32.85
N GLU A 454 -21.03 18.24 33.16
CA GLU A 454 -20.09 18.22 34.29
C GLU A 454 -18.66 18.41 33.76
N THR A 455 -18.15 19.63 33.69
CA THR A 455 -16.79 19.88 33.17
C THR A 455 -15.74 19.98 34.29
N ASN A 456 -14.60 19.29 34.12
CA ASN A 456 -13.23 19.79 34.35
C ASN A 456 -12.13 18.78 33.90
N LEU A 457 -11.14 19.33 33.17
CA LEU A 457 -9.71 19.01 32.96
C LEU A 457 -9.20 17.84 32.08
N GLU A 458 -9.97 16.83 31.70
CA GLU A 458 -9.55 15.94 30.61
C GLU A 458 -10.37 16.24 29.36
N GLU A 459 -9.87 17.19 28.55
CA GLU A 459 -10.43 17.58 27.25
C GLU A 459 -10.53 16.40 26.28
N PHE A 460 -9.76 15.34 26.53
CA PHE A 460 -9.63 14.17 25.67
C PHE A 460 -9.82 12.88 26.47
N ALA A 461 -10.52 11.91 25.87
CA ALA A 461 -10.70 10.58 26.44
C ALA A 461 -10.50 9.47 25.41
N SER A 462 -10.11 8.29 25.86
CA SER A 462 -10.00 7.10 25.01
C SER A 462 -11.36 6.44 24.84
N PHE A 463 -11.75 6.20 23.59
CA PHE A 463 -12.96 5.51 23.19
C PHE A 463 -12.60 4.26 22.40
N ALA A 464 -13.37 3.18 22.57
CA ALA A 464 -13.25 2.02 21.71
C ALA A 464 -13.60 2.43 20.26
N SER A 465 -12.76 2.03 19.30
CA SER A 465 -13.13 2.14 17.90
C SER A 465 -14.22 1.12 17.58
N PRO A 466 -15.33 1.53 16.91
CA PRO A 466 -16.36 0.60 16.43
C PRO A 466 -15.81 -0.50 15.51
N THR A 467 -14.71 -0.20 14.80
CA THR A 467 -14.05 -1.08 13.84
C THR A 467 -12.64 -1.46 14.30
N GLY A 468 -12.28 -1.15 15.55
CA GLY A 468 -10.97 -1.41 16.12
C GLY A 468 -10.55 -2.88 15.99
N GLY A 469 -9.32 -3.11 15.55
CA GLY A 469 -8.79 -4.44 15.28
C GLY A 469 -9.16 -5.00 13.89
N SER A 470 -10.01 -4.31 13.13
CA SER A 470 -10.29 -4.65 11.73
C SER A 470 -9.19 -4.09 10.81
N MET A 471 -9.08 -4.64 9.60
CA MET A 471 -8.21 -4.05 8.58
C MET A 471 -8.71 -2.67 8.19
N SER A 472 -7.77 -1.72 8.05
CA SER A 472 -8.05 -0.39 7.51
C SER A 472 -8.47 -0.51 6.05
N LYS A 473 -9.60 0.11 5.68
CA LYS A 473 -10.17 0.01 4.32
C LYS A 473 -9.19 0.47 3.23
N PHE A 474 -8.44 1.52 3.51
CA PHE A 474 -7.44 2.07 2.58
C PHE A 474 -6.21 1.16 2.40
N SER A 475 -5.92 0.21 3.29
CA SER A 475 -4.70 -0.59 3.22
C SER A 475 -4.65 -1.33 1.89
N SER A 476 -3.59 -1.14 1.10
CA SER A 476 -3.46 -1.82 -0.20
C SER A 476 -3.53 -3.34 -0.08
N TYR A 477 -4.08 -3.96 -1.13
CA TYR A 477 -4.31 -5.40 -1.20
C TYR A 477 -3.33 -6.02 -2.18
N GLY A 478 -2.85 -7.20 -1.86
CA GLY A 478 -2.22 -8.08 -2.82
C GLY A 478 -3.25 -8.73 -3.76
N PRO A 479 -2.86 -9.81 -4.44
CA PRO A 479 -1.48 -10.29 -4.53
C PRO A 479 -0.52 -9.27 -5.18
N SER A 480 0.78 -9.56 -5.17
CA SER A 480 1.69 -8.91 -6.13
C SER A 480 1.26 -9.21 -7.58
N PRO A 481 1.80 -8.48 -8.57
CA PRO A 481 1.64 -8.83 -9.99
C PRO A 481 2.00 -10.30 -10.32
N GLU A 482 2.92 -10.91 -9.56
CA GLU A 482 3.39 -12.29 -9.70
C GLU A 482 2.63 -13.31 -8.84
N LEU A 483 1.51 -12.91 -8.22
CA LEU A 483 0.72 -13.73 -7.29
C LEU A 483 1.39 -14.03 -5.94
N ASP A 484 2.41 -13.25 -5.55
CA ASP A 484 2.93 -13.34 -4.18
C ASP A 484 1.91 -12.81 -3.17
N LEU A 485 1.89 -13.42 -1.99
CA LEU A 485 0.98 -13.04 -0.91
C LEU A 485 1.52 -11.80 -0.21
N VAL A 486 0.84 -10.68 -0.46
CA VAL A 486 1.17 -9.34 0.03
C VAL A 486 -0.11 -8.71 0.60
N PRO A 487 -0.07 -7.95 1.72
CA PRO A 487 1.08 -7.76 2.60
C PRO A 487 1.52 -9.06 3.29
N MET A 488 2.74 -9.07 3.84
CA MET A 488 3.25 -10.21 4.61
C MET A 488 2.57 -10.28 5.99
N ILE A 489 2.36 -9.12 6.61
CA ILE A 489 1.84 -8.99 7.98
C ILE A 489 1.15 -7.62 8.12
N SER A 490 0.31 -7.47 9.14
CA SER A 490 -0.34 -6.19 9.44
C SER A 490 -0.03 -5.69 10.85
N ALA A 491 -0.06 -4.37 11.01
CA ALA A 491 0.20 -3.67 12.27
C ALA A 491 -0.70 -2.44 12.41
N PRO A 492 -0.87 -1.91 13.63
CA PRO A 492 -1.65 -0.68 13.86
C PRO A 492 -1.17 0.46 12.97
N GLY A 493 -2.09 1.02 12.18
CA GLY A 493 -1.76 2.07 11.20
C GLY A 493 -2.84 3.14 11.01
N GLU A 494 -3.99 3.01 11.64
CA GLU A 494 -5.07 3.99 11.55
C GLU A 494 -5.34 4.63 12.92
N ASN A 495 -5.51 5.95 12.90
CA ASN A 495 -5.69 6.80 14.08
C ASN A 495 -4.52 6.68 15.07
N ILE A 496 -3.29 6.72 14.54
CA ILE A 496 -2.07 6.57 15.33
C ILE A 496 -1.58 7.94 15.78
N TRP A 497 -1.65 8.20 17.08
CA TRP A 497 -1.06 9.38 17.71
C TRP A 497 0.44 9.22 17.87
N SER A 498 1.20 10.20 17.38
CA SER A 498 2.64 10.23 17.52
C SER A 498 3.18 11.66 17.54
N THR A 499 4.51 11.78 17.65
CA THR A 499 5.23 13.05 17.60
C THR A 499 5.03 13.77 16.27
N TYR A 500 5.17 15.07 16.26
CA TYR A 500 5.09 15.91 15.08
C TYR A 500 6.06 17.09 15.29
N PRO A 501 6.52 17.80 14.25
CA PRO A 501 7.42 18.93 14.46
C PRO A 501 6.83 19.93 15.44
N ILE A 502 7.66 20.46 16.36
CA ILE A 502 7.20 21.36 17.42
C ILE A 502 6.49 22.58 16.82
N LYS A 503 7.05 23.11 15.73
CA LYS A 503 6.48 24.25 14.98
C LYS A 503 5.13 23.96 14.33
N LEU A 504 4.77 22.69 14.20
CA LEU A 504 3.51 22.22 13.58
C LEU A 504 2.54 21.61 14.61
N GLY A 505 2.79 21.81 15.91
CA GLY A 505 1.88 21.38 16.98
C GLY A 505 2.35 20.21 17.84
N SER A 506 3.61 19.78 17.70
CA SER A 506 4.30 18.73 18.50
C SER A 506 3.75 17.31 18.41
N TYR A 507 2.45 17.12 18.17
CA TYR A 507 1.84 15.81 18.06
C TYR A 507 0.70 15.83 17.06
N LYS A 508 0.42 14.69 16.45
CA LYS A 508 -0.68 14.55 15.49
C LYS A 508 -1.12 13.09 15.42
N SER A 509 -2.37 12.88 15.01
CA SER A 509 -2.81 11.56 14.59
C SER A 509 -2.81 11.44 13.07
N LEU A 510 -2.14 10.39 12.58
CA LEU A 510 -2.10 10.03 11.16
C LEU A 510 -2.61 8.61 10.94
N SER A 511 -3.08 8.37 9.72
CA SER A 511 -3.57 7.08 9.26
C SER A 511 -2.90 6.71 7.95
N GLY A 512 -2.39 5.47 7.87
CA GLY A 512 -1.72 4.95 6.70
C GLY A 512 -0.90 3.71 7.03
N THR A 513 -0.64 2.89 6.02
CA THR A 513 0.36 1.81 6.13
C THR A 513 1.76 2.37 6.44
N SER A 514 1.98 3.66 6.17
CA SER A 514 3.13 4.46 6.60
C SER A 514 3.34 4.53 8.11
N MET A 515 2.29 4.32 8.93
CA MET A 515 2.38 4.22 10.38
C MET A 515 2.59 2.76 10.84
N SER A 516 2.07 1.78 10.09
CA SER A 516 2.26 0.34 10.36
C SER A 516 3.68 -0.14 10.08
N ALA A 517 4.30 0.29 8.97
CA ALA A 517 5.67 -0.08 8.62
C ALA A 517 6.72 0.26 9.70
N PRO A 518 6.80 1.49 10.23
CA PRO A 518 7.74 1.85 11.30
C PRO A 518 7.39 1.13 12.61
N TYR A 519 6.12 0.80 12.84
CA TYR A 519 5.71 -0.06 13.96
C TYR A 519 6.38 -1.44 13.88
N ILE A 520 6.36 -2.07 12.70
CA ILE A 520 7.03 -3.35 12.46
C ILE A 520 8.55 -3.21 12.52
N ALA A 521 9.15 -2.10 12.05
CA ALA A 521 10.58 -1.86 12.22
C ALA A 521 10.99 -1.86 13.70
N GLY A 522 10.18 -1.23 14.58
CA GLY A 522 10.36 -1.32 16.03
C GLY A 522 10.21 -2.75 16.56
N VAL A 523 9.18 -3.50 16.12
CA VAL A 523 8.97 -4.90 16.50
C VAL A 523 10.18 -5.77 16.14
N VAL A 524 10.74 -5.60 14.94
CA VAL A 524 11.94 -6.31 14.49
C VAL A 524 13.13 -5.96 15.38
N ALA A 525 13.26 -4.72 15.85
CA ALA A 525 14.33 -4.37 16.78
C ALA A 525 14.21 -5.12 18.12
N LEU A 526 12.98 -5.25 18.65
CA LEU A 526 12.74 -6.07 19.86
C LEU A 526 13.12 -7.53 19.63
N ILE A 527 12.76 -8.09 18.46
CA ILE A 527 13.12 -9.47 18.09
C ILE A 527 14.64 -9.61 17.96
N LYS A 528 15.34 -8.70 17.27
CA LYS A 528 16.80 -8.75 17.10
C LYS A 528 17.54 -8.60 18.43
N GLN A 529 17.06 -7.75 19.34
CA GLN A 529 17.63 -7.66 20.69
C GLN A 529 17.48 -9.00 21.44
N ALA A 530 16.30 -9.61 21.37
CA ALA A 530 16.03 -10.88 22.06
C ALA A 530 16.76 -12.08 21.44
N ARG A 531 16.90 -12.07 20.12
CA ARG A 531 17.40 -13.20 19.31
C ARG A 531 18.38 -12.69 18.24
N PRO A 532 19.58 -12.21 18.63
CA PRO A 532 20.49 -11.47 17.75
C PRO A 532 21.11 -12.29 16.61
N LYS A 533 21.00 -13.62 16.66
CA LYS A 533 21.55 -14.54 15.66
C LYS A 533 20.57 -14.89 14.53
N LEU A 534 19.32 -14.42 14.60
CA LEU A 534 18.34 -14.72 13.56
C LEU A 534 18.71 -14.00 12.25
N THR A 535 18.64 -14.74 11.16
CA THR A 535 18.68 -14.20 9.80
C THR A 535 17.40 -13.43 9.48
N VAL A 536 17.43 -12.61 8.42
CA VAL A 536 16.23 -11.89 7.94
C VAL A 536 15.07 -12.86 7.68
N GLU A 537 15.35 -14.01 7.07
CA GLU A 537 14.33 -15.01 6.75
C GLU A 537 13.73 -15.67 8.00
N GLN A 538 14.57 -15.95 9.01
CA GLN A 538 14.07 -16.48 10.28
C GLN A 538 13.22 -15.46 11.04
N ILE A 539 13.55 -14.16 10.96
CA ILE A 539 12.73 -13.08 11.53
C ILE A 539 11.36 -13.05 10.84
N ARG A 540 11.33 -13.08 9.50
CA ARG A 540 10.09 -13.13 8.71
C ARG A 540 9.23 -14.35 9.09
N GLN A 541 9.87 -15.51 9.22
CA GLN A 541 9.22 -16.75 9.59
C GLN A 541 8.54 -16.67 10.96
N ILE A 542 9.24 -16.20 12.00
CA ILE A 542 8.63 -16.10 13.34
C ILE A 542 7.60 -14.98 13.44
N LEU A 543 7.74 -13.89 12.68
CA LEU A 543 6.72 -12.85 12.60
C LEU A 543 5.41 -13.38 12.05
N VAL A 544 5.48 -14.07 10.90
CA VAL A 544 4.30 -14.64 10.24
C VAL A 544 3.68 -15.73 11.10
N SER A 545 4.46 -16.72 11.53
CA SER A 545 3.90 -17.87 12.23
C SER A 545 3.35 -17.55 13.61
N SER A 546 3.72 -16.42 14.23
CA SER A 546 3.18 -16.00 15.54
C SER A 546 2.09 -14.95 15.47
N ALA A 547 1.77 -14.45 14.27
CA ALA A 547 0.73 -13.43 14.08
C ALA A 547 -0.67 -13.99 14.35
N ASN A 548 -1.60 -13.07 14.61
CA ASN A 548 -3.00 -13.38 14.87
C ASN A 548 -3.84 -13.05 13.63
N PRO A 549 -4.47 -14.04 12.96
CA PRO A 549 -5.43 -13.77 11.89
C PRO A 549 -6.55 -12.83 12.35
N ILE A 550 -7.01 -11.97 11.44
CA ILE A 550 -7.99 -10.92 11.74
C ILE A 550 -9.38 -11.39 11.31
N LEU A 551 -10.38 -11.24 12.18
CA LEU A 551 -11.78 -11.50 11.88
C LEU A 551 -12.41 -10.25 11.24
N ASP A 552 -13.14 -10.44 10.14
CA ASP A 552 -14.01 -9.43 9.55
C ASP A 552 -15.37 -9.44 10.28
N PRO A 553 -15.72 -8.40 11.04
CA PRO A 553 -16.97 -8.36 11.80
C PRO A 553 -18.23 -8.31 10.91
N SER A 554 -18.09 -7.91 9.63
CA SER A 554 -19.23 -7.80 8.71
C SER A 554 -19.67 -9.16 8.14
N THR A 555 -18.72 -10.10 8.00
CA THR A 555 -18.96 -11.45 7.45
C THR A 555 -18.83 -12.55 8.50
N ASN A 556 -18.22 -12.25 9.65
CA ASN A 556 -17.84 -13.22 10.68
C ASN A 556 -16.87 -14.31 10.15
N HIS A 557 -16.04 -13.99 9.16
CA HIS A 557 -14.94 -14.84 8.68
C HIS A 557 -13.58 -14.18 8.87
N MET A 558 -12.51 -14.96 8.75
CA MET A 558 -11.18 -14.38 8.68
C MET A 558 -11.04 -13.51 7.43
N VAL A 559 -10.38 -12.38 7.59
CA VAL A 559 -9.96 -11.50 6.51
C VAL A 559 -9.00 -12.27 5.61
N SER A 560 -9.15 -12.10 4.30
CA SER A 560 -8.27 -12.70 3.30
C SER A 560 -6.79 -12.39 3.60
N PRO A 561 -5.88 -13.36 3.46
CA PRO A 561 -4.44 -13.10 3.52
C PRO A 561 -3.93 -12.09 2.47
N TYR A 562 -4.62 -11.93 1.33
CA TYR A 562 -4.29 -10.88 0.36
C TYR A 562 -4.63 -9.45 0.86
N SER A 563 -5.28 -9.33 2.00
CA SER A 563 -5.53 -8.05 2.68
C SER A 563 -4.69 -7.94 3.96
N SER A 564 -4.73 -8.98 4.79
CA SER A 564 -4.15 -8.93 6.15
C SER A 564 -2.78 -9.60 6.28
N GLY A 565 -2.30 -10.28 5.24
CA GLY A 565 -1.13 -11.14 5.33
C GLY A 565 -1.33 -12.26 6.36
N ALA A 566 -0.36 -12.42 7.25
CA ALA A 566 -0.48 -13.28 8.42
C ALA A 566 -1.46 -12.76 9.49
N GLY A 567 -1.98 -11.54 9.33
CA GLY A 567 -2.80 -10.84 10.31
C GLY A 567 -1.97 -9.92 11.21
N LEU A 568 -2.52 -9.63 12.40
CA LEU A 568 -1.94 -8.68 13.34
C LEU A 568 -0.69 -9.27 14.02
N VAL A 569 0.40 -8.52 13.98
CA VAL A 569 1.67 -8.90 14.61
C VAL A 569 1.55 -9.18 16.11
N ASN A 570 2.26 -10.19 16.60
CA ASN A 570 2.40 -10.50 18.02
C ASN A 570 3.88 -10.72 18.42
N VAL A 571 4.56 -9.65 18.80
CA VAL A 571 6.01 -9.69 19.07
C VAL A 571 6.36 -10.55 20.29
N TYR A 572 5.49 -10.59 21.29
CA TYR A 572 5.74 -11.39 22.49
C TYR A 572 5.81 -12.88 22.15
N ASN A 573 4.85 -13.35 21.35
CA ASN A 573 4.85 -14.73 20.85
C ASN A 573 6.02 -14.98 19.90
N ALA A 574 6.38 -14.03 19.04
CA ALA A 574 7.54 -14.16 18.15
C ALA A 574 8.85 -14.35 18.94
N ILE A 575 9.08 -13.52 19.97
CA ILE A 575 10.27 -13.58 20.84
C ILE A 575 10.30 -14.91 21.60
N LYS A 576 9.17 -15.34 22.18
CA LYS A 576 9.05 -16.58 22.96
C LYS A 576 8.96 -17.85 22.10
N SER A 577 8.93 -17.72 20.78
CA SER A 577 8.74 -18.85 19.87
C SER A 577 9.84 -19.91 20.03
N ARG A 578 9.40 -21.16 20.28
CA ARG A 578 10.24 -22.36 20.42
C ARG A 578 10.19 -23.27 19.18
N ALA A 579 9.56 -22.83 18.11
CA ALA A 579 9.47 -23.60 16.88
C ALA A 579 9.49 -22.70 15.65
N SER A 580 9.71 -23.31 14.50
CA SER A 580 9.57 -22.65 13.21
C SER A 580 8.83 -23.54 12.22
N VAL A 581 8.05 -22.92 11.33
CA VAL A 581 7.22 -23.62 10.34
C VAL A 581 7.61 -23.14 8.95
N GLY A 582 8.00 -24.07 8.07
CA GLY A 582 8.51 -23.75 6.73
C GLY A 582 7.86 -24.61 5.64
N PRO A 583 7.45 -24.05 4.49
CA PRO A 583 7.34 -22.61 4.21
C PRO A 583 6.32 -21.93 5.15
N TYR A 584 6.58 -20.67 5.54
CA TYR A 584 5.69 -19.91 6.44
C TYR A 584 4.62 -19.11 5.70
N ILE A 585 4.69 -19.02 4.37
CA ILE A 585 3.67 -18.45 3.48
C ILE A 585 3.52 -19.40 2.30
N LEU A 586 2.29 -19.64 1.85
CA LEU A 586 1.99 -20.40 0.63
C LEU A 586 1.32 -19.51 -0.41
N SER A 587 2.11 -18.98 -1.35
CA SER A 587 1.63 -18.33 -2.56
C SER A 587 1.34 -19.39 -3.63
N ILE A 588 0.06 -19.65 -3.89
CA ILE A 588 -0.41 -20.68 -4.81
C ILE A 588 -0.68 -20.01 -6.15
N ASN A 589 0.36 -19.95 -6.98
CA ASN A 589 0.32 -19.33 -8.31
C ASN A 589 -0.37 -20.21 -9.37
N GLN A 590 -0.28 -21.53 -9.24
CA GLN A 590 -0.86 -22.51 -10.14
C GLN A 590 -1.50 -23.64 -9.34
N THR A 591 -2.69 -24.07 -9.75
CA THR A 591 -3.38 -25.23 -9.21
C THR A 591 -3.55 -26.25 -10.32
N GLU A 592 -3.20 -27.51 -10.03
CA GLU A 592 -3.31 -28.60 -10.99
C GLU A 592 -4.76 -29.08 -11.05
N ILE A 593 -5.28 -29.32 -12.26
CA ILE A 593 -6.53 -30.05 -12.43
C ILE A 593 -6.22 -31.53 -12.15
N SER A 594 -6.77 -32.08 -11.07
CA SER A 594 -6.64 -33.51 -10.80
C SER A 594 -7.49 -34.28 -11.82
N CYS A 595 -6.85 -34.95 -12.79
CA CYS A 595 -7.55 -35.68 -13.85
C CYS A 595 -8.25 -36.95 -13.33
N SER A 596 -9.52 -37.10 -13.72
CA SER A 596 -9.91 -38.28 -14.52
C SER A 596 -10.76 -37.80 -15.70
N ASP A 597 -10.57 -38.34 -16.90
CA ASP A 597 -11.38 -38.06 -18.11
C ASP A 597 -12.88 -38.41 -17.95
N LYS A 598 -13.29 -38.85 -16.76
CA LYS A 598 -14.65 -39.29 -16.42
C LYS A 598 -15.26 -38.50 -15.26
N ASP A 599 -14.58 -37.48 -14.71
CA ASP A 599 -15.11 -36.63 -13.64
C ASP A 599 -15.33 -35.18 -14.14
N PRO A 600 -16.59 -34.77 -14.35
CA PRO A 600 -16.93 -33.43 -14.86
C PRO A 600 -16.81 -32.31 -13.82
N THR A 601 -16.27 -32.55 -12.62
CA THR A 601 -16.30 -31.57 -11.51
C THR A 601 -15.22 -30.47 -11.55
N GLY A 602 -14.15 -30.58 -12.34
CA GLY A 602 -13.21 -29.47 -12.57
C GLY A 602 -12.43 -28.97 -11.32
N VAL A 603 -12.34 -29.78 -10.26
CA VAL A 603 -11.71 -29.40 -8.98
C VAL A 603 -10.19 -29.24 -9.14
N ARG A 604 -9.65 -28.10 -8.70
CA ARG A 604 -8.22 -27.79 -8.74
C ARG A 604 -7.60 -27.98 -7.36
N ILE A 605 -6.38 -28.51 -7.31
CA ILE A 605 -5.66 -28.78 -6.06
C ILE A 605 -4.22 -28.28 -6.12
N SER A 606 -3.64 -28.03 -4.94
CA SER A 606 -2.20 -27.83 -4.77
C SER A 606 -1.71 -28.56 -3.52
N THR A 607 -0.62 -29.28 -3.62
CA THR A 607 -0.05 -30.06 -2.50
C THR A 607 1.31 -29.50 -2.10
N HIS A 608 1.48 -29.25 -0.80
CA HIS A 608 2.69 -28.67 -0.24
C HIS A 608 3.23 -29.50 0.92
N ASN A 609 4.55 -29.60 1.02
CA ASN A 609 5.22 -30.13 2.20
C ASN A 609 5.42 -29.00 3.21
N ILE A 610 4.99 -29.22 4.45
CA ILE A 610 5.23 -28.31 5.58
C ILE A 610 6.20 -28.99 6.54
N THR A 611 7.24 -28.26 6.93
CA THR A 611 8.25 -28.66 7.89
C THR A 611 8.03 -27.89 9.18
N PHE A 612 7.71 -28.61 10.25
CA PHE A 612 7.74 -28.08 11.61
C PHE A 612 9.10 -28.41 12.22
N THR A 613 9.80 -27.40 12.73
CA THR A 613 11.08 -27.56 13.44
C THR A 613 10.87 -27.28 14.92
N ASN A 614 10.99 -28.31 15.74
CA ASN A 614 11.04 -28.15 17.19
C ASN A 614 12.42 -27.59 17.60
N SER A 615 12.46 -26.34 18.06
CA SER A 615 13.69 -25.69 18.50
C SER A 615 13.91 -25.77 20.02
N ASP A 616 12.97 -26.36 20.78
CA ASP A 616 13.19 -26.70 22.18
C ASP A 616 14.16 -27.88 22.27
N SER A 617 15.15 -27.78 23.14
CA SER A 617 16.20 -28.80 23.28
C SER A 617 15.83 -29.93 24.22
N GLN A 618 14.75 -29.77 25.00
CA GLN A 618 14.38 -30.68 26.09
C GLN A 618 12.99 -31.28 25.91
N LYS A 619 12.04 -30.51 25.38
CA LYS A 619 10.63 -30.90 25.35
C LYS A 619 10.19 -31.37 23.97
N ASN A 620 9.53 -32.52 23.94
CA ASN A 620 8.76 -32.94 22.78
C ASN A 620 7.52 -32.04 22.61
N ALA A 621 7.01 -31.95 21.40
CA ALA A 621 5.85 -31.14 21.06
C ALA A 621 4.77 -32.01 20.39
N LYS A 622 3.55 -31.95 20.92
CA LYS A 622 2.36 -32.49 20.26
C LYS A 622 1.75 -31.40 19.40
N ILE A 623 1.48 -31.71 18.14
CA ILE A 623 0.98 -30.77 17.13
C ILE A 623 -0.38 -31.26 16.64
N VAL A 624 -1.38 -30.39 16.70
CA VAL A 624 -2.72 -30.63 16.14
C VAL A 624 -2.93 -29.67 14.99
N LEU A 625 -3.29 -30.20 13.83
CA LEU A 625 -3.45 -29.44 12.59
C LEU A 625 -4.92 -29.05 12.37
N SER A 626 -5.16 -27.82 11.95
CA SER A 626 -6.47 -27.37 11.50
C SER A 626 -6.34 -26.30 10.41
N ASN A 627 -7.45 -25.97 9.76
CA ASN A 627 -7.51 -24.92 8.75
C ASN A 627 -8.58 -23.90 9.15
N THR A 628 -8.30 -22.63 8.91
CA THR A 628 -9.28 -21.55 8.96
C THR A 628 -9.34 -20.89 7.59
N ALA A 629 -10.40 -21.18 6.83
CA ALA A 629 -10.65 -20.50 5.58
C ALA A 629 -10.97 -19.01 5.83
N ALA A 630 -10.52 -18.16 4.90
CA ALA A 630 -10.76 -16.73 4.92
C ALA A 630 -11.66 -16.31 3.76
N ASN A 631 -12.16 -15.07 3.80
CA ASN A 631 -12.97 -14.51 2.72
C ASN A 631 -12.24 -14.59 1.37
N SER A 632 -12.94 -15.10 0.36
CA SER A 632 -12.52 -14.96 -1.03
C SER A 632 -12.81 -13.53 -1.52
N LEU A 633 -11.91 -12.95 -2.29
CA LEU A 633 -11.99 -11.58 -2.78
C LEU A 633 -12.19 -11.56 -4.30
N SER A 634 -13.09 -10.70 -4.78
CA SER A 634 -13.24 -10.40 -6.21
C SER A 634 -13.73 -8.99 -6.50
N MET A 635 -13.23 -8.43 -7.62
CA MET A 635 -13.63 -7.11 -8.14
C MET A 635 -14.91 -7.22 -8.96
N TYR A 636 -15.36 -8.44 -9.20
CA TYR A 636 -16.50 -8.78 -10.00
C TYR A 636 -17.53 -9.48 -9.13
N ASP A 637 -18.81 -9.28 -9.45
CA ASP A 637 -19.88 -10.06 -8.85
C ASP A 637 -19.91 -11.49 -9.44
N SER A 638 -20.84 -12.32 -8.96
CA SER A 638 -21.02 -13.69 -9.47
C SER A 638 -21.42 -13.77 -10.94
N ASN A 639 -21.86 -12.65 -11.54
CA ASN A 639 -22.23 -12.57 -12.95
C ASN A 639 -21.06 -12.08 -13.83
N GLY A 640 -19.90 -11.80 -13.25
CA GLY A 640 -18.73 -11.26 -13.96
C GLY A 640 -18.81 -9.76 -14.22
N ASN A 641 -19.76 -9.05 -13.61
CA ASN A 641 -19.82 -7.59 -13.72
C ASN A 641 -18.90 -6.94 -12.70
N PHE A 642 -18.24 -5.85 -13.06
CA PHE A 642 -17.45 -5.06 -12.11
C PHE A 642 -18.35 -4.58 -10.96
N ALA A 643 -17.95 -4.84 -9.72
CA ALA A 643 -18.73 -4.59 -8.53
C ALA A 643 -18.92 -3.08 -8.30
N LYS A 644 -20.10 -2.55 -8.64
CA LYS A 644 -20.47 -1.12 -8.56
C LYS A 644 -21.77 -0.96 -7.78
N SER A 645 -21.85 0.09 -6.95
CA SER A 645 -23.09 0.62 -6.39
C SER A 645 -23.32 2.04 -6.89
N ILE A 646 -24.59 2.38 -7.09
CA ILE A 646 -25.03 3.74 -7.42
C ILE A 646 -25.53 4.36 -6.11
N LEU A 647 -24.77 5.32 -5.59
CA LEU A 647 -25.20 6.20 -4.50
C LEU A 647 -25.08 7.65 -5.01
N GLU A 648 -26.16 8.42 -4.92
CA GLU A 648 -26.17 9.87 -5.18
C GLU A 648 -25.49 10.29 -6.51
N ASN A 649 -25.88 9.65 -7.62
CA ASN A 649 -25.34 9.90 -8.97
C ASN A 649 -23.81 9.70 -9.12
N SER A 650 -23.17 9.06 -8.14
CA SER A 650 -21.76 8.66 -8.21
C SER A 650 -21.66 7.14 -8.25
N ILE A 651 -20.87 6.62 -9.21
CA ILE A 651 -20.55 5.19 -9.30
C ILE A 651 -19.47 4.91 -8.26
N ILE A 652 -19.81 4.18 -7.19
CA ILE A 652 -18.85 3.79 -6.16
C ILE A 652 -18.61 2.28 -6.27
N PRO A 653 -17.37 1.81 -6.41
CA PRO A 653 -17.07 0.39 -6.33
C PRO A 653 -17.52 -0.21 -4.98
N THR A 654 -18.20 -1.37 -4.97
CA THR A 654 -18.58 -2.09 -3.74
C THR A 654 -17.46 -3.02 -3.26
N TRP A 655 -16.21 -2.58 -3.45
CA TRP A 655 -15.01 -3.40 -3.28
C TRP A 655 -14.66 -3.63 -1.79
N PRO A 656 -14.17 -4.83 -1.42
CA PRO A 656 -14.22 -6.09 -2.17
C PRO A 656 -15.58 -6.77 -2.13
N THR A 657 -15.93 -7.52 -3.19
CA THR A 657 -16.99 -8.52 -3.08
C THR A 657 -16.45 -9.70 -2.26
N ASN A 658 -17.21 -10.10 -1.24
CA ASN A 658 -16.89 -11.20 -0.35
C ASN A 658 -17.95 -12.31 -0.41
N THR A 659 -17.68 -13.43 0.25
CA THR A 659 -18.57 -14.59 0.36
C THR A 659 -19.60 -14.42 1.47
N SER A 660 -20.45 -13.39 1.37
CA SER A 660 -21.45 -12.98 2.38
C SER A 660 -22.51 -14.03 2.75
N LYS A 661 -22.62 -15.13 1.99
CA LYS A 661 -23.41 -16.33 2.33
C LYS A 661 -22.57 -17.56 2.05
N VAL A 662 -22.09 -18.22 3.10
CA VAL A 662 -21.19 -19.38 2.97
C VAL A 662 -21.98 -20.64 2.69
N THR A 663 -21.65 -21.26 1.57
CA THR A 663 -21.72 -22.72 1.43
C THR A 663 -20.28 -23.24 1.47
N GLN A 664 -20.07 -24.50 1.84
CA GLN A 664 -18.75 -25.13 1.84
C GLN A 664 -18.05 -25.06 0.47
N GLU A 665 -18.82 -24.77 -0.58
CA GLU A 665 -18.40 -24.67 -1.97
C GLU A 665 -17.67 -23.34 -2.29
N THR A 666 -17.91 -22.27 -1.52
CA THR A 666 -17.34 -20.93 -1.78
C THR A 666 -16.01 -20.66 -1.06
N MET A 667 -15.52 -21.63 -0.26
CA MET A 667 -14.31 -21.51 0.55
C MET A 667 -13.30 -22.62 0.20
N PRO A 668 -11.99 -22.36 0.33
CA PRO A 668 -10.98 -23.40 0.11
C PRO A 668 -11.04 -24.46 1.20
N GLN A 669 -10.75 -25.70 0.84
CA GLN A 669 -10.64 -26.82 1.77
C GLN A 669 -9.18 -27.25 1.92
N CYS A 670 -8.82 -27.76 3.10
CA CYS A 670 -7.48 -28.28 3.36
C CYS A 670 -7.58 -29.71 3.87
N ILE A 671 -6.77 -30.60 3.27
CA ILE A 671 -6.64 -31.99 3.65
C ILE A 671 -5.20 -32.21 4.14
N PHE A 672 -5.04 -32.68 5.37
CA PHE A 672 -3.74 -32.96 5.95
C PHE A 672 -3.42 -34.45 5.81
N SER A 673 -2.13 -34.80 5.63
CA SER A 673 -1.72 -36.21 5.63
C SER A 673 -1.94 -36.89 6.99
N ASN A 674 -1.99 -36.09 8.07
CA ASN A 674 -2.18 -36.51 9.45
C ASN A 674 -2.93 -35.39 10.20
N ASP A 675 -3.87 -35.73 11.07
CA ASP A 675 -4.59 -34.71 11.87
C ASP A 675 -3.74 -34.23 13.08
N SER A 676 -2.80 -35.06 13.52
CA SER A 676 -1.85 -34.73 14.59
C SER A 676 -0.52 -35.47 14.43
N MET A 677 0.51 -34.96 15.08
CA MET A 677 1.86 -35.51 15.05
C MET A 677 2.66 -35.13 16.30
N GLU A 678 3.76 -35.83 16.54
CA GLU A 678 4.72 -35.50 17.59
C GLU A 678 6.06 -35.08 16.97
N ALA A 679 6.60 -33.96 17.45
CA ALA A 679 7.93 -33.48 17.10
C ALA A 679 8.88 -33.62 18.29
N VAL A 680 9.85 -34.52 18.16
CA VAL A 680 10.89 -34.72 19.17
C VAL A 680 11.72 -33.44 19.36
N ALA A 681 12.16 -33.18 20.59
CA ALA A 681 13.05 -32.07 20.92
C ALA A 681 14.22 -31.95 19.93
N GLY A 682 14.43 -30.75 19.38
CA GLY A 682 15.50 -30.46 18.41
C GLY A 682 15.36 -31.15 17.04
N LYS A 683 14.21 -31.75 16.72
CA LYS A 683 13.98 -32.47 15.45
C LYS A 683 12.91 -31.80 14.59
N ASN A 684 12.94 -32.16 13.31
CA ASN A 684 11.99 -31.70 12.33
C ASN A 684 10.96 -32.79 12.06
N VAL A 685 9.73 -32.38 11.75
CA VAL A 685 8.68 -33.25 11.23
C VAL A 685 8.13 -32.64 9.95
N VAL A 686 7.90 -33.47 8.94
CA VAL A 686 7.36 -33.05 7.64
C VAL A 686 6.00 -33.70 7.44
N PHE A 687 5.01 -32.92 7.03
CA PHE A 687 3.69 -33.40 6.63
C PHE A 687 3.24 -32.76 5.33
N LYS A 688 2.23 -33.36 4.69
CA LYS A 688 1.63 -32.82 3.47
C LYS A 688 0.32 -32.13 3.79
N VAL A 689 0.07 -31.02 3.12
CA VAL A 689 -1.22 -30.36 3.05
C VAL A 689 -1.64 -30.28 1.58
N THR A 690 -2.86 -30.69 1.29
CA THR A 690 -3.51 -30.53 -0.01
C THR A 690 -4.60 -29.48 0.13
N ILE A 691 -4.45 -28.39 -0.60
CA ILE A 691 -5.40 -27.28 -0.65
C ILE A 691 -6.27 -27.47 -1.88
N VAL A 692 -7.59 -27.48 -1.68
CA VAL A 692 -8.61 -27.63 -2.70
C VAL A 692 -9.22 -26.26 -2.96
N THR A 693 -9.27 -25.84 -4.22
CA THR A 693 -9.85 -24.53 -4.59
C THR A 693 -11.36 -24.50 -4.35
N PRO A 694 -11.95 -23.31 -4.11
CA PRO A 694 -13.41 -23.17 -4.10
C PRO A 694 -14.02 -23.61 -5.44
N TYR A 695 -14.98 -24.53 -5.41
CA TYR A 695 -15.64 -25.05 -6.61
C TYR A 695 -17.03 -24.42 -6.87
N GLY A 696 -17.58 -23.70 -5.89
CA GLY A 696 -18.85 -22.97 -6.00
C GLY A 696 -18.70 -21.54 -6.51
N LEU A 697 -17.49 -21.11 -6.89
CA LEU A 697 -17.21 -19.78 -7.43
C LEU A 697 -16.91 -19.88 -8.93
N SER A 698 -17.55 -19.05 -9.75
CA SER A 698 -17.32 -19.04 -11.20
C SER A 698 -15.92 -18.48 -11.55
N GLU A 699 -15.30 -19.02 -12.60
CA GLU A 699 -14.03 -18.48 -13.12
C GLU A 699 -14.20 -17.04 -13.66
N SER A 700 -15.37 -16.68 -14.19
CA SER A 700 -15.69 -15.32 -14.65
C SER A 700 -15.62 -14.27 -13.53
N GLY A 701 -15.83 -14.70 -12.29
CA GLY A 701 -15.69 -13.86 -11.12
C GLY A 701 -14.23 -13.64 -10.69
N ARG A 702 -13.21 -14.21 -11.34
CA ARG A 702 -11.78 -13.92 -11.08
C ARG A 702 -11.42 -13.89 -9.59
N TRP A 703 -11.83 -14.92 -8.85
CA TRP A 703 -11.76 -14.95 -7.39
C TRP A 703 -10.36 -15.28 -6.86
N PHE A 704 -9.96 -14.58 -5.81
CA PHE A 704 -8.77 -14.88 -5.03
C PHE A 704 -9.19 -15.47 -3.68
N TYR A 705 -8.78 -16.70 -3.41
CA TYR A 705 -9.13 -17.42 -2.19
C TYR A 705 -7.92 -17.50 -1.25
N GLY A 706 -8.17 -17.83 0.02
CA GLY A 706 -7.09 -18.06 0.97
C GLY A 706 -7.56 -18.49 2.35
N GLY A 707 -6.61 -18.62 3.26
CA GLY A 707 -6.86 -19.00 4.64
C GLY A 707 -5.57 -19.18 5.42
N PHE A 708 -5.68 -19.87 6.56
CA PHE A 708 -4.59 -20.09 7.50
C PHE A 708 -4.53 -21.56 7.88
N LEU A 709 -3.39 -22.20 7.69
CA LEU A 709 -3.09 -23.47 8.32
C LEU A 709 -2.69 -23.18 9.77
N ASN A 710 -3.40 -23.77 10.73
CA ASN A 710 -3.11 -23.60 12.15
C ASN A 710 -2.46 -24.87 12.70
N LEU A 711 -1.37 -24.68 13.43
CA LEU A 711 -0.66 -25.71 14.17
C LEU A 711 -0.81 -25.37 15.64
N SER A 712 -1.69 -26.07 16.35
CA SER A 712 -1.79 -25.96 17.80
C SER A 712 -0.75 -26.88 18.45
N VAL A 713 0.19 -26.29 19.18
CA VAL A 713 1.37 -26.97 19.69
C VAL A 713 1.36 -26.97 21.21
N THR A 714 1.29 -28.16 21.80
CA THR A 714 1.42 -28.36 23.25
C THR A 714 2.76 -29.01 23.55
N TRP A 715 3.53 -28.37 24.42
CA TRP A 715 4.85 -28.86 24.83
C TRP A 715 4.71 -29.84 25.99
N GLU A 716 5.59 -30.83 26.05
CA GLU A 716 5.58 -31.82 27.12
C GLU A 716 5.62 -31.16 28.52
N GLY A 717 4.66 -31.56 29.37
CA GLY A 717 4.49 -31.03 30.72
C GLY A 717 3.89 -29.62 30.80
N GLU A 718 3.29 -29.09 29.74
CA GLU A 718 2.58 -27.81 29.74
C GLU A 718 1.09 -27.98 29.44
N ASP A 719 0.25 -27.25 30.16
CA ASP A 719 -1.22 -27.31 30.02
C ASP A 719 -1.76 -26.37 28.92
N THR A 720 -0.91 -25.48 28.39
CA THR A 720 -1.30 -24.48 27.39
C THR A 720 -0.69 -24.80 26.02
N SER A 721 -1.47 -24.53 24.97
CA SER A 721 -1.02 -24.64 23.58
C SER A 721 -0.57 -23.28 23.03
N SER A 722 0.49 -23.29 22.23
CA SER A 722 0.85 -22.17 21.36
C SER A 722 0.33 -22.42 19.95
N THR A 723 -0.27 -21.44 19.30
CA THR A 723 -0.72 -21.56 17.91
C THR A 723 0.34 -20.98 16.98
N PHE A 724 0.69 -21.73 15.94
CA PHE A 724 1.48 -21.27 14.81
C PHE A 724 0.61 -21.25 13.56
N ILE A 725 0.81 -20.25 12.69
CA ILE A 725 0.05 -20.13 11.45
C ILE A 725 0.94 -20.19 10.20
N VAL A 726 0.33 -20.62 9.09
CA VAL A 726 0.87 -20.48 7.72
C VAL A 726 -0.27 -19.93 6.85
N PRO A 727 -0.26 -18.63 6.50
CA PRO A 727 -1.21 -18.09 5.53
C PRO A 727 -0.98 -18.71 4.15
N TYR A 728 -2.08 -18.96 3.44
CA TYR A 728 -2.07 -19.38 2.04
C TYR A 728 -3.05 -18.56 1.22
N GLY A 729 -2.72 -18.35 -0.05
CA GLY A 729 -3.57 -17.63 -0.98
C GLY A 729 -3.39 -18.16 -2.40
N GLY A 730 -4.45 -18.16 -3.20
CA GLY A 730 -4.40 -18.57 -4.61
C GLY A 730 -5.48 -17.92 -5.45
N PHE A 731 -5.36 -18.10 -6.77
CA PHE A 731 -6.35 -17.66 -7.75
C PHE A 731 -7.24 -18.84 -8.17
N ASN A 732 -8.56 -18.63 -8.21
CA ASN A 732 -9.52 -19.64 -8.64
C ASN A 732 -9.68 -19.64 -10.16
N GLY A 733 -8.78 -20.32 -10.86
CA GLY A 733 -8.77 -20.43 -12.32
C GLY A 733 -7.35 -20.59 -12.87
N ASP A 734 -7.19 -20.38 -14.19
CA ASP A 734 -5.88 -20.33 -14.84
C ASP A 734 -5.45 -18.88 -15.06
N TYR A 735 -4.64 -18.34 -14.15
CA TYR A 735 -4.20 -16.95 -14.20
C TYR A 735 -3.34 -16.64 -15.43
N SER A 736 -2.67 -17.65 -16.01
CA SER A 736 -1.87 -17.46 -17.24
C SER A 736 -2.75 -17.21 -18.48
N LYS A 737 -4.05 -17.48 -18.40
CA LYS A 737 -5.04 -17.28 -19.46
C LYS A 737 -6.06 -16.18 -19.16
N ILE A 738 -5.86 -15.42 -18.08
CA ILE A 738 -6.79 -14.36 -17.68
C ILE A 738 -6.88 -13.27 -18.74
N GLU A 739 -8.10 -12.84 -19.06
CA GLU A 739 -8.34 -11.69 -19.95
C GLU A 739 -7.70 -10.43 -19.37
N MET A 740 -6.90 -9.74 -20.19
CA MET A 740 -6.08 -8.61 -19.77
C MET A 740 -6.79 -7.29 -20.00
N LEU A 741 -7.43 -7.10 -21.16
CA LEU A 741 -8.11 -5.87 -21.49
C LEU A 741 -9.38 -5.70 -20.68
N SER A 742 -9.61 -4.46 -20.24
CA SER A 742 -10.90 -4.08 -19.68
C SER A 742 -12.01 -4.21 -20.75
N PRO A 743 -13.26 -4.53 -20.36
CA PRO A 743 -14.35 -4.72 -21.33
C PRO A 743 -14.63 -3.49 -22.19
N ALA A 744 -14.87 -3.65 -23.49
CA ALA A 744 -15.14 -2.54 -24.42
C ALA A 744 -16.31 -1.62 -23.99
N SER A 745 -17.23 -2.11 -23.15
CA SER A 745 -18.31 -1.32 -22.55
C SER A 745 -17.84 -0.11 -21.72
N ILE A 746 -16.56 -0.04 -21.34
CA ILE A 746 -15.98 1.13 -20.67
C ILE A 746 -15.42 2.18 -21.64
N GLY A 747 -15.60 2.01 -22.95
CA GLY A 747 -15.21 3.01 -23.98
C GLY A 747 -13.75 2.93 -24.45
N VAL A 748 -13.04 1.84 -24.11
CA VAL A 748 -11.66 1.58 -24.52
C VAL A 748 -11.48 0.09 -24.86
N PRO A 749 -10.53 -0.32 -25.73
CA PRO A 749 -9.57 0.53 -26.44
C PRO A 749 -10.21 1.45 -27.50
N SER A 750 -9.71 2.67 -27.64
CA SER A 750 -10.23 3.68 -28.58
C SER A 750 -9.14 4.65 -29.02
N PHE A 751 -9.36 5.36 -30.14
CA PHE A 751 -8.54 6.51 -30.50
C PHE A 751 -9.16 7.76 -29.91
N VAL A 752 -8.32 8.65 -29.39
CA VAL A 752 -8.74 9.94 -28.84
C VAL A 752 -7.89 11.07 -29.43
N ASP A 753 -8.46 12.26 -29.57
CA ASP A 753 -7.72 13.42 -30.04
C ASP A 753 -6.90 14.09 -28.92
N GLY A 754 -6.32 15.26 -29.21
CA GLY A 754 -5.54 16.02 -28.23
C GLY A 754 -6.34 16.56 -27.04
N ASN A 755 -7.68 16.60 -27.13
CA ASN A 755 -8.58 16.95 -26.03
C ASN A 755 -9.11 15.71 -25.29
N LEU A 756 -8.63 14.52 -25.66
CA LEU A 756 -9.10 13.22 -25.16
C LEU A 756 -10.54 12.88 -25.58
N ASP A 757 -11.06 13.51 -26.64
CA ASP A 757 -12.35 13.17 -27.23
C ASP A 757 -12.22 11.96 -28.15
N GLU A 758 -13.16 11.02 -28.05
CA GLU A 758 -13.16 9.78 -28.86
C GLU A 758 -13.29 10.07 -30.36
N ILE A 759 -12.35 9.53 -31.14
CA ILE A 759 -12.37 9.53 -32.60
C ILE A 759 -13.16 8.30 -33.07
N LYS A 760 -14.47 8.49 -33.27
CA LYS A 760 -15.43 7.41 -33.59
C LYS A 760 -15.18 6.70 -34.92
N ASP A 761 -14.61 7.41 -35.90
CA ASP A 761 -14.26 6.83 -37.21
C ASP A 761 -12.81 7.15 -37.55
N ILE A 762 -11.90 6.30 -37.06
CA ILE A 762 -10.47 6.44 -37.34
C ILE A 762 -10.12 6.21 -38.82
N SER A 763 -11.02 5.58 -39.59
CA SER A 763 -10.76 5.26 -41.00
C SER A 763 -10.82 6.48 -41.92
N SER A 764 -11.62 7.48 -41.56
CA SER A 764 -11.68 8.78 -42.23
C SER A 764 -10.73 9.82 -41.62
N TYR A 765 -10.14 9.54 -40.46
CA TYR A 765 -9.20 10.43 -39.78
C TYR A 765 -7.82 10.37 -40.42
N LYS A 766 -7.36 11.50 -40.97
CA LYS A 766 -5.97 11.65 -41.44
C LYS A 766 -5.11 12.06 -40.26
N ILE A 767 -4.19 11.18 -39.86
CA ILE A 767 -3.29 11.46 -38.75
C ILE A 767 -2.26 12.51 -39.19
N ASP A 768 -2.36 13.71 -38.60
CA ASP A 768 -1.35 14.76 -38.72
C ASP A 768 -0.10 14.37 -37.93
N LYS A 769 1.06 14.44 -38.60
CA LYS A 769 2.37 14.13 -38.01
C LYS A 769 2.77 15.12 -36.91
N LYS A 770 2.19 16.32 -36.88
CA LYS A 770 2.50 17.36 -35.86
C LYS A 770 1.60 17.27 -34.61
N SER A 771 0.39 16.77 -34.77
CA SER A 771 -0.61 16.63 -33.70
C SER A 771 -1.27 15.24 -33.78
N PRO A 772 -0.51 14.16 -33.50
CA PRO A 772 -1.03 12.81 -33.60
C PRO A 772 -2.13 12.55 -32.56
N PRO A 773 -3.12 11.69 -32.86
CA PRO A 773 -4.06 11.23 -31.86
C PRO A 773 -3.37 10.28 -30.86
N PHE A 774 -4.05 9.99 -29.75
CA PHE A 774 -3.63 8.97 -28.80
C PHE A 774 -4.46 7.70 -28.99
N PHE A 775 -3.83 6.56 -28.79
CA PHE A 775 -4.48 5.30 -28.59
C PHE A 775 -4.66 5.07 -27.09
N SER A 776 -5.92 4.97 -26.66
CA SER A 776 -6.35 4.80 -25.28
C SER A 776 -6.73 3.35 -25.02
N PHE A 777 -6.25 2.73 -23.94
CA PHE A 777 -6.65 1.37 -23.54
C PHE A 777 -6.57 1.16 -22.02
N SER A 778 -7.29 0.17 -21.49
CA SER A 778 -7.23 -0.18 -20.07
C SER A 778 -6.99 -1.67 -19.89
N ILE A 779 -6.26 -2.02 -18.84
CA ILE A 779 -5.99 -3.41 -18.47
C ILE A 779 -6.49 -3.68 -17.05
N ASP A 780 -7.14 -4.81 -16.84
CA ASP A 780 -7.70 -5.21 -15.54
C ASP A 780 -6.67 -5.91 -14.66
N VAL A 781 -5.57 -6.35 -15.25
CA VAL A 781 -4.52 -7.15 -14.61
C VAL A 781 -3.15 -6.56 -14.96
N PRO A 782 -2.19 -6.49 -14.02
CA PRO A 782 -0.84 -6.05 -14.31
C PRO A 782 -0.19 -6.91 -15.40
N SER A 783 0.55 -6.27 -16.30
CA SER A 783 1.24 -6.93 -17.41
C SER A 783 2.76 -6.69 -17.32
N PRO A 784 3.60 -7.73 -17.44
CA PRO A 784 5.05 -7.52 -17.41
C PRO A 784 5.55 -6.81 -18.69
N LEU A 785 4.81 -6.86 -19.80
CA LEU A 785 5.17 -6.22 -21.06
C LEU A 785 3.94 -5.88 -21.90
N ILE A 786 3.84 -4.62 -22.31
CA ILE A 786 2.87 -4.16 -23.30
C ILE A 786 3.62 -3.50 -24.44
N TYR A 787 3.22 -3.81 -25.68
CA TYR A 787 3.70 -3.04 -26.82
C TYR A 787 2.65 -2.88 -27.92
N THR A 788 2.77 -1.77 -28.64
CA THR A 788 1.89 -1.36 -29.72
C THR A 788 2.66 -1.32 -31.03
N SER A 789 2.24 -2.10 -32.01
CA SER A 789 2.88 -2.22 -33.33
C SER A 789 2.05 -1.59 -34.43
N LEU A 790 2.72 -0.96 -35.39
CA LEU A 790 2.12 -0.56 -36.65
C LEU A 790 2.13 -1.75 -37.62
N ILE A 791 0.99 -2.09 -38.21
CA ILE A 791 0.84 -3.23 -39.13
C ILE A 791 0.36 -2.72 -40.50
N ASP A 792 1.00 -3.18 -41.58
CA ASP A 792 0.65 -2.82 -42.95
C ASP A 792 -0.61 -3.55 -43.47
N THR A 793 -1.07 -3.18 -44.67
CA THR A 793 -2.24 -3.81 -45.33
C THR A 793 -2.02 -5.28 -45.72
N LYS A 794 -0.77 -5.75 -45.73
CA LYS A 794 -0.37 -7.15 -45.98
C LYS A 794 -0.20 -7.94 -44.69
N ASN A 795 -0.57 -7.37 -43.54
CA ASN A 795 -0.44 -7.98 -42.22
C ASN A 795 1.02 -8.19 -41.75
N ASN A 796 1.97 -7.43 -42.30
CA ASN A 796 3.34 -7.40 -41.79
C ASN A 796 3.46 -6.32 -40.72
N SER A 797 4.25 -6.61 -39.68
CA SER A 797 4.64 -5.58 -38.72
C SER A 797 5.65 -4.64 -39.38
N VAL A 798 5.35 -3.35 -39.31
CA VAL A 798 6.23 -2.25 -39.75
C VAL A 798 7.22 -1.89 -38.65
N GLY A 799 6.81 -2.03 -37.38
CA GLY A 799 7.62 -1.80 -36.19
C GLY A 799 6.77 -1.49 -34.96
N ILE A 800 7.39 -1.34 -33.79
CA ILE A 800 6.74 -0.92 -32.54
C ILE A 800 6.71 0.60 -32.49
N LEU A 801 5.60 1.24 -32.13
CA LEU A 801 5.55 2.70 -31.99
C LEU A 801 6.61 3.18 -30.99
N ALA A 802 7.24 4.33 -31.25
CA ALA A 802 8.38 4.81 -30.46
C ALA A 802 8.11 4.93 -28.95
N LEU A 803 6.89 5.34 -28.58
CA LEU A 803 6.38 5.43 -27.21
C LEU A 803 5.28 4.39 -26.93
N GLY A 804 5.25 3.34 -27.72
CA GLY A 804 4.23 2.30 -27.66
C GLY A 804 4.64 1.07 -26.88
N SER A 805 5.75 1.07 -26.14
CA SER A 805 6.14 -0.07 -25.29
C SER A 805 6.33 0.35 -23.83
N ALA A 806 5.92 -0.52 -22.91
CA ALA A 806 6.14 -0.35 -21.48
C ALA A 806 6.35 -1.70 -20.81
N MET A 807 7.18 -1.73 -19.76
CA MET A 807 7.45 -2.91 -18.94
C MET A 807 6.87 -2.74 -17.55
N HIS A 808 6.50 -3.86 -16.91
CA HIS A 808 6.03 -3.88 -15.53
C HIS A 808 4.89 -2.88 -15.32
N VAL A 809 3.86 -3.02 -16.16
CA VAL A 809 2.72 -2.12 -16.23
C VAL A 809 1.70 -2.57 -15.20
N SER A 810 1.42 -1.70 -14.22
CA SER A 810 0.35 -1.92 -13.23
C SER A 810 -1.02 -1.99 -13.92
N ARG A 811 -2.07 -2.47 -13.24
CA ARG A 811 -3.42 -2.43 -13.81
C ARG A 811 -4.00 -1.02 -13.85
N SER A 812 -5.01 -0.80 -14.69
CA SER A 812 -5.80 0.43 -14.70
C SER A 812 -6.63 0.54 -13.42
N LEU A 813 -6.66 1.73 -12.81
CA LEU A 813 -7.35 1.98 -11.55
C LEU A 813 -8.51 2.96 -11.79
N PRO A 814 -9.74 2.63 -11.36
CA PRO A 814 -10.90 3.48 -11.60
C PRO A 814 -10.75 4.92 -11.05
N SER A 815 -10.07 5.10 -9.91
CA SER A 815 -9.95 6.41 -9.26
C SER A 815 -8.72 7.23 -9.67
N LYS A 816 -7.70 6.60 -10.31
CA LYS A 816 -6.40 7.23 -10.59
C LYS A 816 -6.03 7.24 -12.06
N ASN A 817 -6.15 6.10 -12.73
CA ASN A 817 -5.66 5.87 -14.09
C ASN A 817 -6.77 5.18 -14.90
N GLY A 818 -7.69 5.99 -15.43
CA GLY A 818 -8.84 5.49 -16.19
C GLY A 818 -8.45 4.76 -17.48
N ALA A 819 -7.35 5.18 -18.13
CA ALA A 819 -6.78 4.55 -19.32
C ALA A 819 -5.29 4.90 -19.53
N TYR A 820 -4.59 4.04 -20.25
CA TYR A 820 -3.26 4.23 -20.80
C TYR A 820 -3.32 4.95 -22.14
N LEU A 821 -2.43 5.92 -22.35
CA LEU A 821 -2.37 6.69 -23.60
C LEU A 821 -1.04 6.44 -24.33
N VAL A 822 -1.12 6.05 -25.59
CA VAL A 822 0.02 5.90 -26.49
C VAL A 822 -0.14 6.84 -27.68
N PRO A 823 0.77 7.81 -27.91
CA PRO A 823 0.68 8.68 -29.07
C PRO A 823 0.90 7.87 -30.37
N VAL A 824 0.01 8.05 -31.34
CA VAL A 824 0.03 7.33 -32.62
C VAL A 824 0.67 8.20 -33.69
N ASN A 825 2.00 8.17 -33.74
CA ASN A 825 2.78 8.79 -34.80
C ASN A 825 3.32 7.74 -35.79
N ASN A 826 3.97 8.18 -36.86
CA ASN A 826 4.58 7.28 -37.84
C ASN A 826 6.03 6.91 -37.48
N THR A 827 6.48 7.15 -36.24
CA THR A 827 7.84 6.77 -35.82
C THR A 827 7.80 5.42 -35.12
N VAL A 828 8.53 4.46 -35.67
CA VAL A 828 8.57 3.08 -35.19
C VAL A 828 9.99 2.62 -34.91
N HIS A 829 10.14 1.72 -33.96
CA HIS A 829 11.35 0.94 -33.72
C HIS A 829 11.35 -0.32 -34.58
N VAL A 830 12.47 -0.55 -35.29
CA VAL A 830 12.68 -1.72 -36.16
C VAL A 830 14.02 -2.41 -35.90
N GLY A 831 14.06 -3.73 -36.00
CA GLY A 831 15.28 -4.55 -35.93
C GLY A 831 15.49 -5.29 -34.59
N ASP A 832 16.18 -6.43 -34.65
CA ASP A 832 16.18 -7.44 -33.57
C ASP A 832 17.28 -7.25 -32.51
N ASN A 833 18.43 -6.66 -32.89
CA ASN A 833 19.64 -6.57 -32.05
C ASN A 833 20.14 -5.15 -31.78
N SER A 834 19.64 -4.16 -32.53
CA SER A 834 19.90 -2.72 -32.36
C SER A 834 18.68 -2.00 -32.95
N PRO A 835 17.57 -1.87 -32.19
CA PRO A 835 16.37 -1.19 -32.65
C PRO A 835 16.76 0.19 -33.21
N LYS A 836 16.29 0.48 -34.42
CA LYS A 836 16.47 1.79 -35.06
C LYS A 836 15.12 2.47 -35.11
N MET A 837 15.08 3.74 -34.74
CA MET A 837 13.93 4.58 -35.05
C MET A 837 13.87 4.86 -36.54
N VAL A 838 12.72 4.54 -37.14
CA VAL A 838 12.43 4.75 -38.56
C VAL A 838 11.08 5.41 -38.70
N ILE A 839 10.97 6.33 -39.66
CA ILE A 839 9.70 6.95 -40.04
C ILE A 839 9.01 6.02 -41.05
N ALA A 840 7.86 5.47 -40.67
CA ALA A 840 7.00 4.70 -41.55
C ALA A 840 6.50 5.58 -42.70
N ALA A 841 6.46 5.02 -43.91
CA ALA A 841 6.02 5.72 -45.11
C ALA A 841 4.53 6.07 -45.04
N ASP A 842 4.11 7.06 -45.83
CA ASP A 842 2.69 7.38 -45.96
C ASP A 842 1.93 6.19 -46.54
N GLY A 843 0.75 5.90 -45.99
CA GLY A 843 0.00 4.70 -46.33
C GLY A 843 -1.07 4.35 -45.32
N THR A 844 -1.77 3.26 -45.61
CA THR A 844 -2.82 2.72 -44.75
C THR A 844 -2.27 1.65 -43.83
N TYR A 845 -2.58 1.75 -42.54
CA TYR A 845 -2.10 0.87 -41.50
C TYR A 845 -3.21 0.49 -40.53
N ARG A 846 -2.91 -0.45 -39.64
CA ARG A 846 -3.66 -0.69 -38.40
C ARG A 846 -2.70 -0.74 -37.22
N LEU A 847 -3.25 -0.51 -36.04
CA LEU A 847 -2.52 -0.58 -34.79
C LEU A 847 -2.80 -1.93 -34.13
N ARG A 848 -1.75 -2.61 -33.70
CA ARG A 848 -1.82 -3.87 -32.95
C ARG A 848 -1.32 -3.66 -31.53
N LEU A 849 -2.21 -3.78 -30.56
CA LEU A 849 -1.86 -3.84 -29.15
C LEU A 849 -1.55 -5.29 -28.76
N SER A 850 -0.40 -5.51 -28.12
CA SER A 850 0.02 -6.81 -27.58
C SER A 850 0.28 -6.67 -26.09
N ILE A 851 -0.50 -7.37 -25.26
CA ILE A 851 -0.41 -7.34 -23.80
C ILE A 851 0.02 -8.71 -23.32
N MET A 852 1.18 -8.79 -22.67
CA MET A 852 1.67 -10.07 -22.16
C MET A 852 0.86 -10.49 -20.93
N ARG A 853 0.35 -11.71 -20.96
CA ARG A 853 -0.32 -12.33 -19.81
C ARG A 853 0.69 -12.60 -18.69
N PRO A 854 0.24 -12.71 -17.43
CA PRO A 854 1.09 -13.08 -16.30
C PRO A 854 1.85 -14.38 -16.58
N PHE A 855 3.08 -14.47 -16.08
CA PHE A 855 4.01 -15.59 -16.30
C PHE A 855 4.41 -15.86 -17.76
N GLY A 856 3.99 -14.99 -18.69
CA GLY A 856 4.30 -15.10 -20.10
C GLY A 856 5.78 -14.87 -20.43
N TYR A 857 6.24 -15.56 -21.47
CA TYR A 857 7.54 -15.37 -22.09
C TYR A 857 7.39 -14.54 -23.38
N PRO A 858 8.17 -13.46 -23.58
CA PRO A 858 8.03 -12.59 -24.74
C PRO A 858 8.19 -13.27 -26.12
N ARG A 859 8.76 -14.48 -26.17
CA ARG A 859 8.96 -15.24 -27.42
C ARG A 859 7.75 -16.07 -27.83
N GLU A 860 6.80 -16.28 -26.92
CA GLU A 860 5.66 -17.14 -27.17
C GLU A 860 4.41 -16.31 -27.43
N LYS A 861 3.95 -16.31 -28.69
CA LYS A 861 2.78 -15.51 -29.09
C LYS A 861 1.50 -15.88 -28.35
N SER A 862 1.37 -17.13 -27.91
CA SER A 862 0.23 -17.62 -27.12
C SER A 862 0.13 -16.92 -25.76
N ASN A 863 1.22 -16.33 -25.26
CA ASN A 863 1.29 -15.63 -23.98
C ASN A 863 0.83 -14.17 -24.08
N PHE A 864 0.37 -13.71 -25.26
CA PHE A 864 -0.13 -12.35 -25.45
C PHE A 864 -1.62 -12.34 -25.73
N GLU A 865 -2.31 -11.38 -25.14
CA GLU A 865 -3.59 -10.89 -25.64
C GLU A 865 -3.35 -9.87 -26.74
N ILE A 866 -4.02 -10.06 -27.89
CA ILE A 866 -3.83 -9.23 -29.08
C ILE A 866 -5.14 -8.53 -29.42
N TRP A 867 -5.06 -7.22 -29.64
CA TRP A 867 -6.15 -6.41 -30.18
C TRP A 867 -5.66 -5.64 -31.41
N ASP A 868 -6.47 -5.60 -32.47
CA ASP A 868 -6.18 -4.90 -33.72
C ASP A 868 -7.22 -3.79 -33.92
N SER A 869 -6.77 -2.59 -34.30
CA SER A 869 -7.66 -1.49 -34.68
C SER A 869 -8.26 -1.64 -36.07
N ASP A 870 -9.26 -0.82 -36.36
CA ASP A 870 -9.63 -0.46 -37.73
C ASP A 870 -8.47 0.21 -38.47
N LYS A 871 -8.55 0.20 -39.80
CA LYS A 871 -7.52 0.78 -40.67
C LYS A 871 -7.58 2.31 -40.63
N PHE A 872 -6.43 2.96 -40.67
CA PHE A 872 -6.28 4.42 -40.75
C PHE A 872 -5.13 4.79 -41.69
N THR A 873 -5.03 6.06 -42.08
CA THR A 873 -4.03 6.52 -43.06
C THR A 873 -3.17 7.65 -42.49
N PHE A 874 -1.85 7.53 -42.61
CA PHE A 874 -0.93 8.65 -42.38
C PHE A 874 -0.94 9.57 -43.60
N GLY A 875 -1.18 10.87 -43.35
CA GLY A 875 -1.34 11.91 -44.37
C GLY A 875 -0.14 12.82 -44.57
#